data_AF-A0A1Y4NMQ5-F1
#
_entry.id   AF-A0A1Y4NMQ5-F1
#
_cell.length_a   1.000
_cell.length_b   1.000
_cell.length_c   1.000
_cell.angle_alpha   90.00
_cell.angle_beta   90.00
_cell.angle_gamma   90.00
#
_symmetry.space_group_name_H-M   'P 1'
#
loop_
_entity.id
_entity.type
_entity.pdbx_description
1 polymer ?
#
loop_
_entity_poly.entity_id
_entity_poly.type
_entity_poly.pdbx_seq_one_letter_code
_entity_poly.pdbx_strand_id
1 'polypeptide(L)'
;MSNPDEQRTSFIPPNFIEKGKILNGTFDIRNAIEAIIFALLIGVPVVHLPFSLTTRIIILCMTALPAAMVSLIGIGGESITAFLMNALRFLKNRRVIYRSDAMPEPKKKRQKLPGTKEAKKPAKRERRKKKAKKGSLEDSPPFEGAGQQDDAPPTKEAPQQDLSGSPSPTPSGKTKRKKKREPKVREHKSFDTSTRRGIRRQAREDIRQLAYEQKCAKIAKRREERAEKEKLRAKKKQAAQDARLAARQAKAARKAEDRKARETQDDKAVQKSASKSRQTASQSSARKKKRKFQTIEDYLPIEKIAHGVIYTTDGRYVKILEVEPINFLLRSAREQMGIIYSFISYLKISPVKLQIKMISKRADINQHLEKSRQELENETDPRCRELQEDYLKFVRNLSSREAVSRRFFLVMEYEPFNANRKVTEREILESLETTAQTAKTFLYQCGNEVTEHENPDEFTTDVLYTLLNRSLCATHPLQERIASVLARYAKENRADEDIRISEFLSPETLDFRHSSYVLINGVYHSYLYVPSSGYKSRVVPGWLSLLVNAGEGIDVDFYLHRQPKDKIQQRLGQQIRINRSKIKDASDTNTDYDDLDSAIRSGYFLKQGLANNEDFYYMSLLITVTASTLEELQWRVQEMKKLLISQDMDLRTCYFLQEQGFLSTLPLASLDKKLYQLSRRNVLTSGAASCYPFVSYSICDDNGILFGVNKHNNSLVIADIFDSRQYKNANVAILGCSGAGKTFTMQLFATRMRRKNIKVFIIAPLKGHEFYRACKNIGGEFIQISPASRNCINIMEIRKTDNSVNELLDGPSMDNSALAGKIQKLHIFFSLLIPDMTHEERQLLDEALIKTYAEKGITHKNESLIDPAHPDRYKPMPILEDVYDILMESDDTKRMAHILNRLVHGSASSFNQETNVDLTNKYTVLDISELTGDLLTVGMFTVLDYVWDIAKENRTEEKAIFVDEVWQLIGASSNRLAAEFVLEIAKIIRGYGGSAVFATQDLNDFFALDDGKYGKGIINNCKTKLVLNLEDEEAQRVKQILHLSETEVMNITHFQRGNGLISTNNNNITVEFKASALEKELITTDRQELLEILERHRQKAAG
;
A
#
# COMPACT_ATOMS: atom_id res chain seq x y z
N MET A 1 -34.33 19.08 4.04
CA MET A 1 -32.92 19.36 3.68
C MET A 1 -32.19 18.02 3.64
N SER A 2 -31.34 17.76 2.64
CA SER A 2 -30.63 16.47 2.51
C SER A 2 -29.57 16.31 3.60
N ASN A 3 -29.35 15.08 4.06
CA ASN A 3 -28.36 14.79 5.10
C ASN A 3 -26.93 15.05 4.54
N PRO A 4 -26.04 15.83 5.20
CA PRO A 4 -24.70 16.13 4.69
C PRO A 4 -23.82 14.91 4.38
N ASP A 5 -24.13 13.72 4.91
CA ASP A 5 -23.45 12.47 4.55
C ASP A 5 -23.86 11.88 3.20
N GLU A 6 -25.08 12.12 2.71
CA GLU A 6 -25.51 11.60 1.40
C GLU A 6 -24.68 12.19 0.25
N GLN A 7 -24.26 13.45 0.38
CA GLN A 7 -23.41 14.15 -0.59
C GLN A 7 -21.95 13.65 -0.61
N ARG A 8 -21.55 12.76 0.31
CA ARG A 8 -20.17 12.26 0.43
C ARG A 8 -19.92 10.94 -0.32
N THR A 9 -20.94 10.31 -0.92
CA THR A 9 -20.80 8.98 -1.54
C THR A 9 -20.92 9.01 -3.07
N SER A 10 -19.93 8.42 -3.74
CA SER A 10 -19.98 8.14 -5.18
C SER A 10 -20.54 6.74 -5.45
N PHE A 11 -21.27 6.60 -6.56
CA PHE A 11 -21.91 5.33 -6.95
C PHE A 11 -21.07 4.61 -8.03
N ILE A 12 -20.80 3.32 -7.80
CA ILE A 12 -20.10 2.43 -8.73
C ILE A 12 -21.14 1.45 -9.30
N PRO A 13 -21.82 1.81 -10.41
CA PRO A 13 -22.94 1.03 -10.93
C PRO A 13 -22.52 -0.37 -11.40
N PRO A 14 -23.42 -1.37 -11.34
CA PRO A 14 -23.20 -2.68 -11.96
C PRO A 14 -23.03 -2.58 -13.49
N ASN A 15 -22.46 -3.64 -14.09
CA ASN A 15 -22.08 -3.68 -15.51
C ASN A 15 -23.29 -3.78 -16.46
N PHE A 16 -23.95 -2.65 -16.71
CA PHE A 16 -25.15 -2.55 -17.53
C PHE A 16 -24.97 -2.87 -19.02
N ILE A 17 -23.77 -2.70 -19.59
CA ILE A 17 -23.52 -2.75 -21.06
C ILE A 17 -23.06 -4.16 -21.51
N GLU A 18 -23.31 -5.20 -20.70
CA GLU A 18 -22.85 -6.57 -20.98
C GLU A 18 -23.77 -7.34 -21.94
N LYS A 19 -23.26 -7.62 -23.14
CA LYS A 19 -23.79 -8.66 -24.03
C LYS A 19 -23.25 -10.01 -23.57
N GLY A 20 -24.09 -10.90 -23.06
CA GLY A 20 -23.64 -12.27 -22.78
C GLY A 20 -24.54 -13.18 -21.95
N LYS A 21 -25.57 -12.68 -21.27
CA LYS A 21 -26.28 -13.44 -20.21
C LYS A 21 -27.68 -13.92 -20.63
N ILE A 22 -28.07 -15.06 -20.06
CA ILE A 22 -29.36 -15.76 -20.14
C ILE A 22 -30.03 -15.75 -18.75
N LEU A 23 -31.32 -16.07 -18.66
CA LEU A 23 -32.11 -16.08 -17.41
C LEU A 23 -31.97 -14.75 -16.65
N ASN A 24 -32.46 -13.69 -17.32
CA ASN A 24 -32.59 -12.29 -16.89
C ASN A 24 -31.32 -11.54 -16.43
N GLY A 25 -30.21 -12.22 -16.19
CA GLY A 25 -28.91 -11.64 -15.83
C GLY A 25 -28.02 -12.59 -15.03
N THR A 26 -28.60 -13.66 -14.48
CA THR A 26 -27.96 -14.59 -13.54
C THR A 26 -26.80 -15.39 -14.13
N PHE A 27 -26.93 -15.91 -15.36
CA PHE A 27 -25.96 -16.84 -15.93
C PHE A 27 -25.46 -16.42 -17.32
N ASP A 28 -24.17 -16.62 -17.59
CA ASP A 28 -23.60 -16.42 -18.92
C ASP A 28 -24.17 -17.44 -19.92
N ILE A 29 -24.38 -17.02 -21.17
CA ILE A 29 -24.84 -17.87 -22.29
C ILE A 29 -24.00 -19.15 -22.40
N ARG A 30 -22.70 -19.05 -22.14
CA ARG A 30 -21.77 -20.19 -22.19
C ARG A 30 -22.05 -21.19 -21.07
N ASN A 31 -22.24 -20.72 -19.84
CA ASN A 31 -22.56 -21.55 -18.69
C ASN A 31 -23.91 -22.26 -18.88
N ALA A 32 -24.94 -21.54 -19.36
CA ALA A 32 -26.24 -22.13 -19.67
C ALA A 32 -26.16 -23.20 -20.78
N ILE A 33 -25.38 -22.96 -21.84
CA ILE A 33 -25.15 -23.96 -22.90
C ILE A 33 -24.36 -25.16 -22.37
N GLU A 34 -23.32 -24.95 -21.57
CA GLU A 34 -22.52 -26.02 -20.97
C GLU A 34 -23.36 -26.87 -20.00
N ALA A 35 -24.22 -26.25 -19.18
CA ALA A 35 -25.15 -26.97 -18.31
C ALA A 35 -26.14 -27.86 -19.08
N ILE A 36 -26.70 -27.38 -20.20
CA ILE A 36 -27.54 -28.20 -21.09
C ILE A 36 -26.72 -29.37 -21.67
N ILE A 37 -25.47 -29.13 -22.08
CA ILE A 37 -24.58 -30.16 -22.62
C ILE A 37 -24.24 -31.22 -21.56
N PHE A 38 -23.90 -30.83 -20.33
CA PHE A 38 -23.63 -31.76 -19.23
C PHE A 38 -24.88 -32.53 -18.79
N ALA A 39 -26.03 -31.87 -18.69
CA ALA A 39 -27.31 -32.51 -18.38
C ALA A 39 -27.66 -33.59 -19.42
N LEU A 40 -27.44 -33.32 -20.71
CA LEU A 40 -27.66 -34.30 -21.79
C LEU A 40 -26.60 -35.41 -21.81
N LEU A 41 -25.31 -35.08 -21.62
CA LEU A 41 -24.22 -36.06 -21.59
C LEU A 41 -24.35 -37.08 -20.46
N ILE A 42 -24.87 -36.66 -19.30
CA ILE A 42 -25.09 -37.55 -18.14
C ILE A 42 -26.48 -38.20 -18.23
N GLY A 43 -27.51 -37.44 -18.58
CA GLY A 43 -28.89 -37.91 -18.60
C GLY A 43 -29.19 -38.94 -19.69
N VAL A 44 -28.67 -38.77 -20.92
CA VAL A 44 -28.96 -39.70 -22.03
C VAL A 44 -28.44 -41.12 -21.74
N PRO A 45 -27.21 -41.34 -21.24
CA PRO A 45 -26.79 -42.66 -20.76
C PRO A 45 -27.65 -43.21 -19.63
N VAL A 46 -27.99 -42.40 -18.61
CA VAL A 46 -28.80 -42.85 -17.45
C VAL A 46 -30.19 -43.33 -17.88
N VAL A 47 -30.81 -42.68 -18.87
CA VAL A 47 -32.10 -43.11 -19.45
C VAL A 47 -32.00 -44.49 -20.12
N HIS A 48 -30.82 -44.91 -20.61
CA HIS A 48 -30.61 -46.21 -21.26
C HIS A 48 -30.15 -47.33 -20.31
N LEU A 49 -29.95 -47.06 -19.01
CA LEU A 49 -29.57 -48.09 -18.04
C LEU A 49 -30.73 -49.08 -17.75
N PRO A 50 -30.45 -50.37 -17.50
CA PRO A 50 -31.48 -51.41 -17.30
C PRO A 50 -32.10 -51.39 -15.89
N PHE A 51 -32.41 -50.22 -15.34
CA PHE A 51 -33.01 -50.04 -14.01
C PHE A 51 -34.51 -49.65 -14.09
N SER A 52 -35.21 -49.65 -12.94
CA SER A 52 -36.58 -49.15 -12.85
C SER A 52 -36.68 -47.64 -13.17
N LEU A 53 -37.88 -47.14 -13.46
CA LEU A 53 -38.10 -45.72 -13.74
C LEU A 53 -37.68 -44.83 -12.54
N THR A 54 -38.09 -45.21 -11.33
CA THR A 54 -37.72 -44.53 -10.08
C THR A 54 -36.21 -44.51 -9.86
N THR A 55 -35.52 -45.64 -10.06
CA THR A 55 -34.05 -45.69 -9.93
C THR A 55 -33.36 -44.81 -10.98
N ARG A 56 -33.83 -44.77 -12.24
CA ARG A 56 -33.28 -43.85 -13.25
C ARG A 56 -33.49 -42.38 -12.88
N ILE A 57 -34.66 -42.02 -12.35
CA ILE A 57 -34.95 -40.65 -11.86
C ILE A 57 -34.02 -40.27 -10.70
N ILE A 58 -33.85 -41.16 -9.71
CA ILE A 58 -32.93 -40.93 -8.57
C ILE A 58 -31.49 -40.70 -9.07
N ILE A 59 -31.00 -41.53 -9.99
CA ILE A 59 -29.65 -41.37 -10.55
C ILE A 59 -29.52 -40.03 -11.31
N LEU A 60 -30.52 -39.64 -12.11
CA LEU A 60 -30.56 -38.35 -12.80
C LEU A 60 -30.50 -37.16 -11.82
N CYS A 61 -31.29 -37.20 -10.75
CA CYS A 61 -31.31 -36.17 -9.70
C CYS A 61 -30.02 -36.13 -8.88
N MET A 62 -29.31 -37.25 -8.72
CA MET A 62 -28.03 -37.33 -7.99
C MET A 62 -26.81 -36.97 -8.85
N THR A 63 -26.92 -36.96 -10.19
CA THR A 63 -25.76 -36.81 -11.10
C THR A 63 -25.91 -35.66 -12.09
N ALA A 64 -26.93 -35.70 -12.95
CA ALA A 64 -27.12 -34.70 -14.01
C ALA A 64 -27.53 -33.34 -13.46
N LEU A 65 -28.38 -33.31 -12.43
CA LEU A 65 -28.88 -32.07 -11.83
C LEU A 65 -27.79 -31.29 -11.07
N PRO A 66 -26.97 -31.92 -10.19
CA PRO A 66 -25.81 -31.25 -9.59
C PRO A 66 -24.76 -30.81 -10.63
N ALA A 67 -24.48 -31.64 -11.64
CA ALA A 67 -23.54 -31.28 -12.70
C ALA A 67 -24.02 -30.08 -13.53
N ALA A 68 -25.33 -29.99 -13.82
CA ALA A 68 -25.93 -28.84 -14.48
C ALA A 68 -25.86 -27.57 -13.61
N MET A 69 -26.12 -27.68 -12.31
CA MET A 69 -26.00 -26.56 -11.36
C MET A 69 -24.56 -26.03 -11.27
N VAL A 70 -23.57 -26.91 -11.13
CA VAL A 70 -22.14 -26.52 -11.12
C VAL A 70 -21.73 -25.92 -12.47
N SER A 71 -22.32 -26.36 -13.58
CA SER A 71 -22.08 -25.80 -14.92
C SER A 71 -22.73 -24.43 -15.15
N LEU A 72 -23.87 -24.16 -14.53
CA LEU A 72 -24.53 -22.84 -14.50
C LEU A 72 -23.68 -21.85 -13.70
N ILE A 73 -23.29 -22.22 -12.48
CA ILE A 73 -22.46 -21.39 -11.58
C ILE A 73 -21.06 -21.15 -12.18
N GLY A 74 -20.46 -22.18 -12.79
CA GLY A 74 -19.10 -22.13 -13.31
C GLY A 74 -18.03 -22.16 -12.22
N ILE A 75 -16.79 -21.81 -12.58
CA ILE A 75 -15.63 -21.81 -11.67
C ILE A 75 -14.94 -20.45 -11.74
N GLY A 76 -14.95 -19.70 -10.64
CA GLY A 76 -14.29 -18.38 -10.55
C GLY A 76 -14.90 -17.29 -11.45
N GLY A 77 -16.16 -17.43 -11.84
CA GLY A 77 -16.82 -16.57 -12.83
C GLY A 77 -16.58 -16.98 -14.29
N GLU A 78 -15.91 -18.12 -14.53
CA GLU A 78 -15.72 -18.69 -15.87
C GLU A 78 -16.61 -19.91 -16.10
N SER A 79 -16.92 -20.21 -17.37
CA SER A 79 -17.48 -21.51 -17.73
C SER A 79 -16.46 -22.63 -17.50
N ILE A 80 -16.93 -23.85 -17.21
CA ILE A 80 -16.05 -25.00 -16.89
C ILE A 80 -15.10 -25.28 -18.05
N THR A 81 -15.57 -25.16 -19.30
CA THR A 81 -14.75 -25.35 -20.50
C THR A 81 -13.70 -24.24 -20.66
N ALA A 82 -14.00 -23.00 -20.27
CA ALA A 82 -13.03 -21.90 -20.29
C ALA A 82 -11.93 -22.12 -19.23
N PHE A 83 -12.31 -22.49 -18.00
CA PHE A 83 -11.40 -22.81 -16.90
C PHE A 83 -10.48 -24.00 -17.26
N LEU A 84 -11.05 -25.08 -17.80
CA LEU A 84 -10.31 -26.27 -18.21
C LEU A 84 -9.39 -25.98 -19.41
N MET A 85 -9.79 -25.10 -20.35
CA MET A 85 -8.89 -24.61 -21.39
C MET A 85 -7.73 -23.74 -20.85
N ASN A 86 -7.91 -22.98 -19.77
CA ASN A 86 -6.79 -22.30 -19.10
C ASN A 86 -5.83 -23.34 -18.53
N ALA A 87 -6.33 -24.33 -17.79
CA ALA A 87 -5.53 -25.40 -17.20
C ALA A 87 -4.72 -26.17 -18.26
N LEU A 88 -5.33 -26.52 -19.40
CA LEU A 88 -4.63 -27.16 -20.52
C LEU A 88 -3.58 -26.27 -21.20
N ARG A 89 -3.83 -24.95 -21.33
CA ARG A 89 -2.85 -23.99 -21.85
C ARG A 89 -1.67 -23.83 -20.89
N PHE A 90 -1.95 -23.68 -19.60
CA PHE A 90 -0.96 -23.65 -18.53
C PHE A 90 -0.10 -24.91 -18.51
N LEU A 91 -0.69 -26.11 -18.51
CA LEU A 91 0.04 -27.39 -18.55
C LEU A 91 0.96 -27.55 -19.77
N LYS A 92 0.67 -26.84 -20.88
CA LYS A 92 1.45 -26.81 -22.13
C LYS A 92 2.52 -25.72 -22.18
N ASN A 93 2.35 -24.64 -21.41
CA ASN A 93 3.22 -23.45 -21.41
C ASN A 93 4.10 -23.34 -20.16
N ARG A 94 3.77 -24.10 -19.09
CA ARG A 94 4.52 -24.14 -17.82
C ARG A 94 6.00 -24.42 -18.05
N ARG A 95 6.84 -23.53 -17.53
CA ARG A 95 8.29 -23.50 -17.78
C ARG A 95 8.98 -22.62 -16.74
N VAL A 96 10.28 -22.87 -16.55
CA VAL A 96 11.18 -21.86 -15.98
C VAL A 96 11.87 -21.16 -17.16
N ILE A 97 11.94 -19.84 -17.12
CA ILE A 97 12.78 -19.02 -18.00
C ILE A 97 13.98 -18.57 -17.17
N TYR A 98 15.15 -18.48 -17.79
CA TYR A 98 16.41 -18.08 -17.15
C TYR A 98 17.01 -16.89 -17.90
N ARG A 99 17.75 -16.05 -17.18
CA ARG A 99 18.63 -15.03 -17.77
C ARG A 99 19.74 -15.71 -18.58
N SER A 100 20.33 -14.98 -19.53
CA SER A 100 21.40 -15.49 -20.41
C SER A 100 22.60 -16.07 -19.67
N ASP A 101 23.00 -15.44 -18.56
CA ASP A 101 24.10 -15.84 -17.69
C ASP A 101 23.70 -16.87 -16.62
N ALA A 102 22.48 -16.79 -16.09
CA ALA A 102 21.94 -17.68 -15.06
C ALA A 102 21.43 -19.04 -15.59
N MET A 103 21.76 -19.44 -16.81
CA MET A 103 21.31 -20.71 -17.37
C MET A 103 21.98 -21.92 -16.68
N PRO A 104 21.22 -22.87 -16.09
CA PRO A 104 21.80 -24.05 -15.47
C PRO A 104 22.44 -24.97 -16.52
N GLU A 105 23.63 -25.50 -16.22
CA GLU A 105 24.37 -26.33 -17.17
C GLU A 105 23.50 -27.49 -17.74
N PRO A 106 23.58 -27.75 -19.06
CA PRO A 106 22.78 -28.79 -19.69
C PRO A 106 23.25 -30.18 -19.25
N LYS A 107 22.58 -30.75 -18.24
CA LYS A 107 22.83 -32.10 -17.68
C LYS A 107 23.20 -33.09 -18.78
N LYS A 108 24.50 -33.48 -18.83
CA LYS A 108 25.07 -34.37 -19.84
C LYS A 108 24.28 -35.67 -19.90
N LYS A 109 23.45 -35.84 -20.94
CA LYS A 109 22.78 -37.12 -21.19
C LYS A 109 23.85 -38.21 -21.34
N ARG A 110 23.79 -39.24 -20.50
CA ARG A 110 24.63 -40.45 -20.62
C ARG A 110 24.61 -40.92 -22.06
N GLN A 111 25.73 -40.75 -22.77
CA GLN A 111 25.93 -41.36 -24.07
C GLN A 111 25.99 -42.87 -23.85
N LYS A 112 25.11 -43.63 -24.52
CA LYS A 112 25.35 -45.05 -24.71
C LYS A 112 26.50 -45.16 -25.71
N LEU A 113 27.65 -45.68 -25.28
CA LEU A 113 28.71 -46.04 -26.22
C LEU A 113 28.18 -47.09 -27.22
N PRO A 114 28.56 -47.01 -28.51
CA PRO A 114 28.26 -48.06 -29.46
C PRO A 114 29.18 -49.25 -29.18
N GLY A 115 28.61 -50.37 -28.70
CA GLY A 115 29.36 -51.60 -28.51
C GLY A 115 29.77 -52.22 -29.86
N THR A 116 31.06 -52.36 -30.09
CA THR A 116 31.60 -53.25 -31.13
C THR A 116 31.25 -54.71 -30.82
N LYS A 117 31.16 -55.54 -31.87
CA LYS A 117 30.92 -56.99 -31.71
C LYS A 117 32.24 -57.69 -31.38
N GLU A 118 32.23 -58.58 -30.39
CA GLU A 118 33.18 -59.68 -30.34
C GLU A 118 32.55 -60.94 -29.70
N ALA A 119 33.35 -61.99 -29.49
CA ALA A 119 32.90 -63.39 -29.67
C ALA A 119 32.17 -64.06 -28.49
N LYS A 120 31.71 -65.29 -28.73
CA LYS A 120 30.83 -66.09 -27.84
C LYS A 120 31.60 -66.97 -26.83
N LYS A 121 30.93 -67.20 -25.68
CA LYS A 121 30.97 -68.44 -24.84
C LYS A 121 32.25 -68.72 -24.01
N PRO A 122 32.21 -69.60 -22.99
CA PRO A 122 31.05 -70.16 -22.27
C PRO A 122 31.15 -70.26 -20.71
N ALA A 123 30.02 -70.00 -20.04
CA ALA A 123 29.40 -70.81 -18.98
C ALA A 123 29.98 -71.00 -17.54
N LYS A 124 29.01 -71.26 -16.64
CA LYS A 124 29.02 -72.05 -15.38
C LYS A 124 29.48 -71.44 -14.04
N ARG A 125 28.61 -71.69 -13.05
CA ARG A 125 28.87 -71.99 -11.61
C ARG A 125 29.37 -70.86 -10.70
N GLU A 126 29.11 -70.89 -9.38
CA GLU A 126 27.97 -71.44 -8.59
C GLU A 126 28.03 -70.83 -7.17
N ARG A 127 26.92 -70.90 -6.40
CA ARG A 127 26.85 -70.78 -4.91
C ARG A 127 27.22 -69.40 -4.31
N ARG A 128 26.31 -68.75 -3.57
CA ARG A 128 25.80 -69.07 -2.21
C ARG A 128 26.88 -69.07 -1.10
N LYS A 129 26.79 -68.07 -0.21
CA LYS A 129 26.19 -68.16 1.16
C LYS A 129 25.65 -66.74 1.49
N LYS A 130 24.51 -66.51 2.20
CA LYS A 130 24.09 -66.89 3.58
C LYS A 130 25.06 -66.31 4.63
N LYS A 131 24.67 -65.86 5.84
CA LYS A 131 23.41 -65.75 6.62
C LYS A 131 23.65 -64.63 7.68
N ALA A 132 22.74 -64.04 8.46
CA ALA A 132 21.29 -64.10 8.70
C ALA A 132 20.84 -62.66 9.13
N LYS A 133 19.81 -62.33 9.95
CA LYS A 133 18.63 -62.95 10.60
C LYS A 133 17.63 -61.75 10.74
N LYS A 134 16.34 -61.77 10.35
CA LYS A 134 15.18 -62.49 10.92
C LYS A 134 15.03 -62.32 12.45
N GLY A 135 13.86 -61.95 13.01
CA GLY A 135 12.53 -61.63 12.43
C GLY A 135 11.84 -60.52 13.28
N SER A 136 10.52 -60.49 13.57
CA SER A 136 9.37 -61.33 13.15
C SER A 136 8.08 -60.84 13.85
N LEU A 137 6.82 -61.14 13.49
CA LEU A 137 6.04 -61.65 12.31
C LEU A 137 4.53 -61.52 12.69
N GLU A 138 3.49 -61.76 11.88
CA GLU A 138 3.38 -62.22 10.48
C GLU A 138 2.76 -61.10 9.58
N ASP A 139 1.49 -61.00 9.14
CA ASP A 139 0.30 -61.89 9.04
C ASP A 139 -0.58 -61.44 7.83
N SER A 140 -1.44 -62.28 7.22
CA SER A 140 -1.91 -62.08 5.81
C SER A 140 -3.29 -62.71 5.38
N PRO A 141 -3.54 -63.36 4.19
CA PRO A 141 -4.81 -63.20 3.42
C PRO A 141 -5.53 -64.54 3.02
N PRO A 142 -6.50 -64.53 2.07
CA PRO A 142 -6.29 -65.16 0.72
C PRO A 142 -6.89 -64.32 -0.46
N PHE A 143 -6.50 -64.41 -1.75
CA PHE A 143 -6.46 -65.51 -2.77
C PHE A 143 -7.86 -65.83 -3.39
N GLU A 144 -8.06 -66.18 -4.68
CA GLU A 144 -7.20 -66.66 -5.80
C GLU A 144 -7.08 -65.65 -6.99
N GLY A 145 -6.92 -65.92 -8.32
CA GLY A 145 -6.73 -67.10 -9.22
C GLY A 145 -7.53 -66.97 -10.55
N ALA A 146 -7.23 -67.59 -11.72
CA ALA A 146 -6.00 -68.16 -12.30
C ALA A 146 -6.14 -68.32 -13.86
N GLY A 147 -5.03 -68.37 -14.62
CA GLY A 147 -4.92 -68.81 -16.06
C GLY A 147 -5.51 -67.86 -17.14
N GLN A 148 -5.20 -67.97 -18.45
CA GLN A 148 -4.13 -68.66 -19.23
C GLN A 148 -3.93 -67.87 -20.57
N GLN A 149 -2.71 -67.70 -21.10
CA GLN A 149 -2.10 -68.45 -22.25
C GLN A 149 -2.98 -68.61 -23.52
N ASP A 150 -2.48 -68.48 -24.77
CA ASP A 150 -1.20 -67.93 -25.29
C ASP A 150 -1.32 -67.69 -26.83
N ASP A 151 -0.21 -67.33 -27.48
CA ASP A 151 0.12 -67.49 -28.92
C ASP A 151 -0.28 -66.44 -29.98
N ALA A 152 0.61 -66.39 -30.99
CA ALA A 152 0.67 -65.56 -32.20
C ALA A 152 1.73 -66.21 -33.15
N PRO A 153 2.18 -65.62 -34.28
CA PRO A 153 1.63 -64.59 -35.18
C PRO A 153 1.49 -65.26 -36.61
N PRO A 154 2.10 -64.86 -37.76
CA PRO A 154 2.50 -63.55 -38.31
C PRO A 154 2.16 -63.28 -39.81
N THR A 155 2.27 -62.00 -40.20
CA THR A 155 2.76 -61.45 -41.50
C THR A 155 2.10 -61.76 -42.88
N LYS A 156 1.86 -60.64 -43.61
CA LYS A 156 2.12 -60.37 -45.06
C LYS A 156 1.58 -61.33 -46.14
N GLU A 157 0.92 -60.77 -47.15
CA GLU A 157 1.50 -60.48 -48.49
C GLU A 157 0.55 -59.67 -49.40
N ALA A 158 0.96 -59.40 -50.64
CA ALA A 158 0.17 -58.81 -51.74
C ALA A 158 0.74 -59.31 -53.08
N PRO A 159 -0.09 -59.57 -54.12
CA PRO A 159 -0.18 -58.57 -55.22
C PRO A 159 -1.50 -58.56 -56.06
N GLN A 160 -1.57 -57.54 -56.95
CA GLN A 160 -2.14 -57.46 -58.32
C GLN A 160 -3.41 -58.21 -58.80
N GLN A 161 -4.35 -57.39 -59.30
CA GLN A 161 -5.00 -57.39 -60.64
C GLN A 161 -6.10 -58.39 -61.09
N ASP A 162 -7.22 -57.76 -61.49
CA ASP A 162 -7.96 -57.88 -62.77
C ASP A 162 -9.00 -58.99 -63.10
N LEU A 163 -10.26 -58.53 -63.13
CA LEU A 163 -11.31 -58.68 -64.16
C LEU A 163 -12.34 -59.84 -64.18
N SER A 164 -13.59 -59.40 -64.40
CA SER A 164 -14.79 -60.10 -64.92
C SER A 164 -15.66 -60.96 -63.97
N GLY A 165 -16.97 -61.02 -64.26
CA GLY A 165 -17.98 -61.87 -63.58
C GLY A 165 -19.22 -61.15 -63.03
N SER A 166 -20.41 -61.55 -63.49
CA SER A 166 -21.75 -61.18 -62.94
C SER A 166 -22.59 -62.47 -62.78
N PRO A 167 -23.83 -62.50 -62.21
CA PRO A 167 -24.59 -61.50 -61.42
C PRO A 167 -25.32 -62.03 -60.14
N SER A 168 -25.77 -61.12 -59.26
CA SER A 168 -26.94 -61.25 -58.32
C SER A 168 -26.86 -62.25 -57.12
N PRO A 169 -27.73 -62.15 -56.07
CA PRO A 169 -28.75 -61.13 -55.75
C PRO A 169 -28.56 -60.38 -54.38
N THR A 170 -29.61 -59.66 -53.96
CA THR A 170 -29.79 -58.72 -52.81
C THR A 170 -29.94 -59.37 -51.40
N PRO A 171 -29.95 -58.65 -50.23
CA PRO A 171 -30.40 -57.24 -50.03
C PRO A 171 -29.74 -56.31 -48.95
N SER A 172 -30.23 -55.05 -48.95
CA SER A 172 -30.18 -54.01 -47.87
C SER A 172 -28.96 -53.04 -47.83
N GLY A 173 -29.01 -52.00 -46.97
CA GLY A 173 -27.88 -51.06 -46.74
C GLY A 173 -27.96 -49.60 -47.28
N LYS A 174 -29.15 -49.00 -47.40
CA LYS A 174 -29.37 -47.64 -47.96
C LYS A 174 -28.71 -46.48 -47.16
N THR A 175 -28.02 -45.53 -47.81
CA THR A 175 -28.23 -44.06 -47.54
C THR A 175 -27.72 -43.04 -48.60
N LYS A 176 -28.66 -42.55 -49.42
CA LYS A 176 -28.87 -41.11 -49.78
C LYS A 176 -27.72 -40.27 -50.43
N ARG A 177 -27.46 -40.50 -51.73
CA ARG A 177 -27.14 -39.38 -52.67
C ARG A 177 -28.37 -38.43 -52.74
N LYS A 178 -28.22 -37.14 -52.43
CA LYS A 178 -29.27 -36.13 -52.73
C LYS A 178 -29.26 -35.78 -54.22
N LYS A 179 -30.20 -36.33 -55.01
CA LYS A 179 -30.54 -35.77 -56.33
C LYS A 179 -30.91 -34.29 -56.16
N LYS A 180 -30.36 -33.40 -56.99
CA LYS A 180 -30.97 -32.07 -57.19
C LYS A 180 -32.36 -32.33 -57.80
N ARG A 181 -33.42 -31.88 -57.11
CA ARG A 181 -34.75 -31.80 -57.73
C ARG A 181 -34.76 -30.57 -58.62
N GLU A 182 -34.90 -30.77 -59.91
CA GLU A 182 -35.43 -29.72 -60.78
C GLU A 182 -36.91 -29.49 -60.38
N PRO A 183 -37.38 -28.23 -60.37
CA PRO A 183 -38.78 -27.96 -60.10
C PRO A 183 -39.61 -28.47 -61.29
N LYS A 184 -40.57 -29.38 -61.06
CA LYS A 184 -41.55 -29.73 -62.08
C LYS A 184 -42.28 -28.45 -62.50
N VAL A 185 -42.15 -28.08 -63.78
CA VAL A 185 -43.06 -27.13 -64.42
C VAL A 185 -44.48 -27.69 -64.28
N ARG A 186 -45.42 -26.86 -63.84
CA ARG A 186 -46.85 -27.09 -64.07
C ARG A 186 -47.21 -26.23 -65.28
N GLU A 187 -47.91 -26.83 -66.24
CA GLU A 187 -48.34 -26.14 -67.45
C GLU A 187 -49.24 -24.94 -67.10
N HIS A 188 -49.12 -23.88 -67.90
CA HIS A 188 -49.92 -22.68 -67.77
C HIS A 188 -51.40 -23.03 -68.01
N LYS A 189 -52.27 -22.65 -67.07
CA LYS A 189 -53.71 -22.86 -67.16
C LYS A 189 -54.41 -21.55 -67.44
N SER A 190 -54.94 -21.43 -68.65
CA SER A 190 -55.93 -20.41 -68.96
C SER A 190 -57.25 -20.68 -68.22
N PHE A 191 -57.93 -19.61 -67.81
CA PHE A 191 -59.27 -19.64 -67.24
C PHE A 191 -60.18 -18.73 -68.06
N ASP A 192 -61.40 -19.20 -68.35
CA ASP A 192 -62.40 -18.42 -69.08
C ASP A 192 -62.65 -17.05 -68.42
N THR A 193 -62.43 -15.98 -69.19
CA THR A 193 -62.57 -14.59 -68.76
C THR A 193 -63.99 -14.02 -68.94
N SER A 194 -64.95 -14.80 -69.46
CA SER A 194 -66.34 -14.38 -69.61
C SER A 194 -67.01 -13.95 -68.29
N THR A 195 -66.51 -14.45 -67.15
CA THR A 195 -67.06 -14.17 -65.82
C THR A 195 -66.08 -13.41 -64.92
N ARG A 196 -66.63 -12.53 -64.07
CA ARG A 196 -65.90 -11.80 -62.99
C ARG A 196 -65.14 -12.73 -62.03
N ARG A 197 -65.55 -14.00 -61.92
CA ARG A 197 -64.90 -15.03 -61.11
C ARG A 197 -63.72 -15.70 -61.84
N GLY A 198 -63.78 -15.78 -63.17
CA GLY A 198 -62.71 -16.27 -64.05
C GLY A 198 -61.57 -15.28 -64.25
N ILE A 199 -61.88 -14.01 -64.52
CA ILE A 199 -60.88 -12.91 -64.59
C ILE A 199 -60.00 -12.88 -63.33
N ARG A 200 -60.61 -13.02 -62.14
CA ARG A 200 -59.90 -13.04 -60.85
C ARG A 200 -59.08 -14.33 -60.60
N ARG A 201 -59.28 -15.39 -61.39
CA ARG A 201 -58.43 -16.60 -61.41
C ARG A 201 -57.25 -16.43 -62.37
N GLN A 202 -57.51 -15.96 -63.60
CA GLN A 202 -56.46 -15.70 -64.60
C GLN A 202 -55.39 -14.75 -64.03
N ALA A 203 -55.80 -13.56 -63.60
CA ALA A 203 -54.88 -12.55 -63.04
C ALA A 203 -54.09 -13.05 -61.80
N ARG A 204 -54.60 -14.06 -61.07
CA ARG A 204 -53.87 -14.68 -59.95
C ARG A 204 -52.77 -15.62 -60.39
N GLU A 205 -52.96 -16.35 -61.49
CA GLU A 205 -51.92 -17.22 -62.04
C GLU A 205 -50.89 -16.39 -62.83
N ASP A 206 -51.30 -15.33 -63.53
CA ASP A 206 -50.41 -14.38 -64.22
C ASP A 206 -49.43 -13.69 -63.24
N ILE A 207 -49.95 -13.15 -62.12
CA ILE A 207 -49.13 -12.56 -61.04
C ILE A 207 -48.14 -13.58 -60.47
N ARG A 208 -48.57 -14.85 -60.33
CA ARG A 208 -47.73 -15.94 -59.83
C ARG A 208 -46.64 -16.34 -60.82
N GLN A 209 -46.91 -16.22 -62.13
CA GLN A 209 -45.96 -16.52 -63.20
C GLN A 209 -44.89 -15.42 -63.29
N LEU A 210 -45.29 -14.15 -63.26
CA LEU A 210 -44.40 -12.99 -63.08
C LEU A 210 -43.49 -13.13 -61.85
N ALA A 211 -44.03 -13.53 -60.71
CA ALA A 211 -43.26 -13.76 -59.49
C ALA A 211 -42.28 -14.94 -59.60
N TYR A 212 -42.53 -15.92 -60.47
CA TYR A 212 -41.61 -17.03 -60.76
C TYR A 212 -40.48 -16.58 -61.70
N GLU A 213 -40.79 -15.82 -62.75
CA GLU A 213 -39.83 -15.28 -63.72
C GLU A 213 -38.86 -14.31 -63.07
N GLN A 214 -39.34 -13.34 -62.29
CA GLN A 214 -38.49 -12.43 -61.51
C GLN A 214 -37.56 -13.19 -60.56
N LYS A 215 -38.03 -14.30 -59.96
CA LYS A 215 -37.23 -15.15 -59.09
C LYS A 215 -36.15 -15.92 -59.85
N CYS A 216 -36.44 -16.38 -61.06
CA CYS A 216 -35.48 -17.04 -61.94
C CYS A 216 -34.40 -16.04 -62.43
N ALA A 217 -34.80 -14.86 -62.92
CA ALA A 217 -33.86 -13.80 -63.33
C ALA A 217 -32.92 -13.38 -62.18
N LYS A 218 -33.44 -13.24 -60.95
CA LYS A 218 -32.65 -12.92 -59.75
C LYS A 218 -31.70 -14.04 -59.30
N ILE A 219 -31.93 -15.28 -59.75
CA ILE A 219 -31.01 -16.42 -59.56
C ILE A 219 -29.95 -16.48 -60.68
N ALA A 220 -30.32 -16.15 -61.93
CA ALA A 220 -29.40 -16.05 -63.05
C ALA A 220 -28.34 -14.97 -62.81
N LYS A 221 -28.76 -13.72 -62.51
CA LYS A 221 -27.85 -12.61 -62.23
C LYS A 221 -26.88 -12.90 -61.08
N ARG A 222 -27.35 -13.59 -60.02
CA ARG A 222 -26.51 -14.06 -58.90
C ARG A 222 -25.56 -15.21 -59.24
N ARG A 223 -25.72 -15.91 -60.37
CA ARG A 223 -24.72 -16.84 -60.91
C ARG A 223 -23.65 -16.09 -61.70
N GLU A 224 -24.04 -15.12 -62.52
CA GLU A 224 -23.14 -14.29 -63.32
C GLU A 224 -22.20 -13.47 -62.43
N GLU A 225 -22.73 -12.76 -61.42
CA GLU A 225 -21.95 -12.06 -60.39
C GLU A 225 -20.95 -12.97 -59.66
N ARG A 226 -21.24 -14.28 -59.58
CA ARG A 226 -20.34 -15.27 -58.96
C ARG A 226 -19.25 -15.72 -59.93
N ALA A 227 -19.62 -16.01 -61.17
CA ALA A 227 -18.69 -16.39 -62.23
C ALA A 227 -17.70 -15.26 -62.55
N GLU A 228 -18.13 -14.00 -62.56
CA GLU A 228 -17.23 -12.85 -62.62
C GLU A 228 -16.27 -12.78 -61.43
N LYS A 229 -16.77 -12.94 -60.20
CA LYS A 229 -15.92 -12.92 -59.00
C LYS A 229 -14.92 -14.08 -58.96
N GLU A 230 -15.23 -15.22 -59.57
CA GLU A 230 -14.27 -16.31 -59.78
C GLU A 230 -13.27 -16.00 -60.89
N LYS A 231 -13.69 -15.47 -62.05
CA LYS A 231 -12.78 -15.00 -63.12
C LYS A 231 -11.81 -13.91 -62.62
N LEU A 232 -12.30 -12.96 -61.81
CA LEU A 232 -11.49 -11.91 -61.20
C LEU A 232 -10.51 -12.46 -60.16
N ARG A 233 -10.93 -13.44 -59.34
CA ARG A 233 -10.04 -14.16 -58.42
C ARG A 233 -8.98 -14.97 -59.16
N ALA A 234 -9.31 -15.61 -60.28
CA ALA A 234 -8.37 -16.30 -61.13
C ALA A 234 -7.31 -15.34 -61.69
N LYS A 235 -7.73 -14.23 -62.34
CA LYS A 235 -6.80 -13.19 -62.82
C LYS A 235 -5.89 -12.64 -61.72
N LYS A 236 -6.42 -12.32 -60.53
CA LYS A 236 -5.60 -11.84 -59.40
C LYS A 236 -4.64 -12.91 -58.85
N LYS A 237 -5.02 -14.19 -58.87
CA LYS A 237 -4.15 -15.30 -58.43
C LYS A 237 -3.02 -15.54 -59.43
N GLN A 238 -3.31 -15.46 -60.72
CA GLN A 238 -2.34 -15.64 -61.81
C GLN A 238 -1.32 -14.48 -61.82
N ALA A 239 -1.78 -13.23 -61.82
CA ALA A 239 -0.90 -12.06 -61.71
C ALA A 239 -0.01 -12.08 -60.45
N ALA A 240 -0.49 -12.63 -59.33
CA ALA A 240 0.30 -12.82 -58.11
C ALA A 240 1.32 -13.99 -58.19
N GLN A 241 1.14 -14.94 -59.11
CA GLN A 241 2.15 -15.93 -59.46
C GLN A 241 3.19 -15.33 -60.42
N ASP A 242 2.73 -14.59 -61.44
CA ASP A 242 3.58 -13.96 -62.46
C ASP A 242 4.52 -12.92 -61.83
N ALA A 243 4.00 -12.01 -60.99
CA ALA A 243 4.81 -11.06 -60.24
C ALA A 243 5.83 -11.74 -59.30
N ARG A 244 5.49 -12.91 -58.75
CA ARG A 244 6.38 -13.70 -57.89
C ARG A 244 7.46 -14.45 -58.69
N LEU A 245 7.19 -14.75 -59.95
CA LEU A 245 8.13 -15.37 -60.90
C LEU A 245 9.09 -14.30 -61.44
N ALA A 246 8.58 -13.13 -61.84
CA ALA A 246 9.36 -11.95 -62.20
C ALA A 246 10.28 -11.49 -61.07
N ALA A 247 9.78 -11.39 -59.82
CA ALA A 247 10.62 -11.07 -58.65
C ALA A 247 11.70 -12.13 -58.38
N ARG A 248 11.47 -13.40 -58.75
CA ARG A 248 12.47 -14.48 -58.65
C ARG A 248 13.50 -14.41 -59.77
N GLN A 249 13.12 -14.01 -60.98
CA GLN A 249 14.02 -13.74 -62.10
C GLN A 249 14.88 -12.50 -61.85
N ALA A 250 14.30 -11.38 -61.41
CA ALA A 250 15.05 -10.17 -61.04
C ALA A 250 16.05 -10.44 -59.90
N LYS A 251 15.67 -11.27 -58.91
CA LYS A 251 16.58 -11.70 -57.83
C LYS A 251 17.62 -12.73 -58.29
N ALA A 252 17.43 -13.40 -59.43
CA ALA A 252 18.45 -14.24 -60.06
C ALA A 252 19.42 -13.42 -60.93
N ALA A 253 18.91 -12.43 -61.67
CA ALA A 253 19.69 -11.50 -62.47
C ALA A 253 20.66 -10.68 -61.60
N ARG A 254 20.15 -10.02 -60.54
CA ARG A 254 21.01 -9.33 -59.56
C ARG A 254 22.06 -10.26 -58.97
N LYS A 255 21.71 -11.52 -58.66
CA LYS A 255 22.66 -12.50 -58.12
C LYS A 255 23.66 -13.06 -59.16
N ALA A 256 23.51 -12.71 -60.43
CA ALA A 256 24.50 -12.96 -61.49
C ALA A 256 25.37 -11.70 -61.73
N GLU A 257 24.79 -10.50 -61.62
CA GLU A 257 25.52 -9.22 -61.61
C GLU A 257 26.44 -9.13 -60.38
N ASP A 258 25.92 -9.38 -59.17
CA ASP A 258 26.66 -9.53 -57.90
C ASP A 258 27.81 -10.55 -57.99
N ARG A 259 27.71 -11.51 -58.93
CA ARG A 259 28.69 -12.56 -59.12
C ARG A 259 29.80 -12.11 -60.07
N LYS A 260 29.44 -11.51 -61.22
CA LYS A 260 30.42 -10.89 -62.14
C LYS A 260 31.19 -9.74 -61.48
N ALA A 261 30.55 -8.97 -60.59
CA ALA A 261 31.18 -7.91 -59.81
C ALA A 261 32.19 -8.43 -58.75
N ARG A 262 32.06 -9.70 -58.30
CA ARG A 262 33.04 -10.35 -57.42
C ARG A 262 34.17 -11.02 -58.20
N GLU A 263 33.81 -11.68 -59.30
CA GLU A 263 34.75 -12.27 -60.27
C GLU A 263 35.63 -11.22 -60.97
N THR A 264 35.44 -9.91 -60.69
CA THR A 264 36.31 -8.78 -61.10
C THR A 264 36.98 -8.03 -59.93
N GLN A 265 36.85 -8.51 -58.69
CA GLN A 265 37.56 -8.00 -57.51
C GLN A 265 38.59 -9.00 -56.93
N ASP A 266 38.41 -10.31 -57.14
CA ASP A 266 39.29 -11.33 -56.56
C ASP A 266 40.73 -11.32 -57.12
N ASP A 267 40.97 -10.75 -58.32
CA ASP A 267 42.29 -10.65 -58.97
C ASP A 267 43.32 -9.74 -58.24
N LYS A 268 42.92 -9.01 -57.19
CA LYS A 268 43.82 -8.14 -56.41
C LYS A 268 44.02 -8.54 -54.95
N ALA A 269 43.52 -9.70 -54.53
CA ALA A 269 43.63 -10.19 -53.14
C ALA A 269 44.57 -11.41 -52.96
N VAL A 270 45.37 -11.77 -53.97
CA VAL A 270 46.31 -12.91 -53.90
C VAL A 270 47.61 -12.53 -53.18
N GLN A 271 47.52 -12.25 -51.88
CA GLN A 271 48.62 -12.31 -50.91
C GLN A 271 48.10 -12.26 -49.46
N LYS A 272 48.74 -13.01 -48.55
CA LYS A 272 48.42 -13.13 -47.10
C LYS A 272 47.09 -13.81 -46.72
N SER A 273 46.92 -15.10 -47.07
CA SER A 273 45.89 -15.97 -46.46
C SER A 273 46.37 -17.39 -46.10
N ALA A 274 47.69 -17.59 -45.99
CA ALA A 274 48.33 -18.90 -45.77
C ALA A 274 48.26 -19.43 -44.31
N SER A 275 47.16 -19.24 -43.59
CA SER A 275 46.92 -19.91 -42.29
C SER A 275 45.47 -19.79 -41.78
N LYS A 276 44.60 -20.77 -42.09
CA LYS A 276 43.45 -21.29 -41.26
C LYS A 276 42.53 -22.30 -41.99
N SER A 277 43.03 -23.01 -43.00
CA SER A 277 42.28 -23.98 -43.82
C SER A 277 42.02 -25.34 -43.13
N ARG A 278 41.43 -25.37 -41.91
CA ARG A 278 41.05 -26.64 -41.25
C ARG A 278 40.00 -26.57 -40.12
N GLN A 279 38.82 -25.99 -40.37
CA GLN A 279 37.57 -26.35 -39.64
C GLN A 279 36.33 -25.63 -40.24
N THR A 280 35.55 -26.29 -41.11
CA THR A 280 34.09 -26.08 -41.36
C THR A 280 33.54 -26.98 -42.49
N ALA A 281 33.81 -28.29 -42.44
CA ALA A 281 33.40 -29.25 -43.49
C ALA A 281 32.28 -30.22 -43.04
N SER A 282 31.44 -29.86 -42.07
CA SER A 282 30.25 -30.67 -41.71
C SER A 282 29.20 -29.89 -40.89
N GLN A 283 28.14 -29.41 -41.56
CA GLN A 283 26.77 -29.30 -41.00
C GLN A 283 25.76 -28.71 -42.02
N SER A 284 25.15 -29.56 -42.86
CA SER A 284 24.11 -29.13 -43.80
C SER A 284 22.91 -30.10 -43.93
N SER A 285 22.67 -30.98 -42.95
CA SER A 285 21.59 -32.00 -43.03
C SER A 285 20.98 -32.42 -41.68
N ALA A 286 20.05 -31.64 -41.10
CA ALA A 286 19.06 -32.12 -40.08
C ALA A 286 18.01 -31.06 -39.65
N ARG A 287 17.15 -30.53 -40.53
CA ARG A 287 16.22 -29.43 -40.17
C ARG A 287 14.92 -29.85 -39.46
N LYS A 288 15.01 -30.66 -38.38
CA LYS A 288 13.89 -30.80 -37.41
C LYS A 288 13.87 -29.57 -36.48
N LYS A 289 12.83 -28.73 -36.58
CA LYS A 289 12.66 -27.55 -35.70
C LYS A 289 12.48 -27.96 -34.23
N LYS A 290 13.55 -27.88 -33.44
CA LYS A 290 13.41 -27.67 -31.99
C LYS A 290 12.80 -26.27 -31.76
N ARG A 291 12.06 -26.07 -30.66
CA ARG A 291 11.82 -24.70 -30.13
C ARG A 291 13.19 -24.07 -29.85
N LYS A 292 13.37 -22.78 -30.16
CA LYS A 292 14.46 -22.00 -29.54
C LYS A 292 14.27 -22.04 -28.02
N PHE A 293 15.37 -22.04 -27.27
CA PHE A 293 15.31 -21.53 -25.89
C PHE A 293 15.04 -20.03 -25.96
N GLN A 294 14.19 -19.52 -25.08
CA GLN A 294 13.90 -18.10 -24.92
C GLN A 294 14.53 -17.68 -23.59
N THR A 295 15.27 -16.57 -23.60
CA THR A 295 15.83 -15.96 -22.39
C THR A 295 14.79 -15.04 -21.73
N ILE A 296 15.05 -14.52 -20.53
CA ILE A 296 14.15 -13.54 -19.90
C ILE A 296 14.22 -12.20 -20.66
N GLU A 297 15.41 -11.87 -21.15
CA GLU A 297 15.73 -10.74 -22.01
C GLU A 297 14.98 -10.75 -23.35
N ASP A 298 14.61 -11.95 -23.84
CA ASP A 298 13.77 -12.18 -25.03
C ASP A 298 12.27 -12.33 -24.68
N TYR A 299 11.88 -12.20 -23.41
CA TYR A 299 10.52 -12.43 -22.91
C TYR A 299 9.87 -11.17 -22.34
N LEU A 300 10.64 -10.28 -21.71
CA LEU A 300 10.16 -8.97 -21.29
C LEU A 300 9.78 -8.13 -22.53
N PRO A 301 8.60 -7.47 -22.57
CA PRO A 301 8.10 -6.78 -23.77
C PRO A 301 8.71 -5.37 -23.97
N ILE A 302 9.99 -5.20 -23.65
CA ILE A 302 10.72 -3.92 -23.64
C ILE A 302 11.87 -4.01 -24.65
N GLU A 303 11.98 -3.01 -25.53
CA GLU A 303 12.98 -2.95 -26.61
C GLU A 303 14.15 -2.02 -26.24
N LYS A 304 13.85 -0.76 -25.91
CA LYS A 304 14.79 0.23 -25.36
C LYS A 304 14.09 1.13 -24.33
N ILE A 305 14.89 1.85 -23.54
CA ILE A 305 14.47 3.01 -22.74
C ILE A 305 15.30 4.19 -23.28
N ALA A 306 14.66 5.33 -23.55
CA ALA A 306 15.34 6.56 -23.96
C ALA A 306 14.45 7.78 -23.66
N HIS A 307 15.05 8.88 -23.19
CA HIS A 307 14.37 10.13 -22.82
C HIS A 307 13.26 9.98 -21.75
N GLY A 308 13.38 8.99 -20.85
CA GLY A 308 12.36 8.63 -19.87
C GLY A 308 11.13 7.94 -20.46
N VAL A 309 11.27 7.34 -21.65
CA VAL A 309 10.20 6.66 -22.36
C VAL A 309 10.59 5.22 -22.64
N ILE A 310 9.69 4.29 -22.28
CA ILE A 310 9.81 2.87 -22.57
C ILE A 310 9.27 2.62 -23.98
N TYR A 311 10.11 2.01 -24.81
CA TYR A 311 9.75 1.53 -26.15
C TYR A 311 9.43 0.05 -26.02
N THR A 312 8.18 -0.33 -26.29
CA THR A 312 7.74 -1.72 -26.14
C THR A 312 7.94 -2.52 -27.42
N THR A 313 8.16 -3.83 -27.30
CA THR A 313 8.33 -4.74 -28.46
C THR A 313 7.10 -4.86 -29.36
N ASP A 314 5.96 -4.28 -28.96
CA ASP A 314 4.73 -4.15 -29.76
C ASP A 314 4.52 -2.75 -30.38
N GLY A 315 5.54 -1.89 -30.30
CA GLY A 315 5.59 -0.58 -30.97
C GLY A 315 4.84 0.54 -30.24
N ARG A 316 4.65 0.42 -28.92
CA ARG A 316 4.03 1.44 -28.07
C ARG A 316 5.11 2.21 -27.30
N TYR A 317 4.75 3.42 -26.90
CA TYR A 317 5.61 4.36 -26.17
C TYR A 317 4.92 4.65 -24.86
N VAL A 318 5.60 4.42 -23.73
CA VAL A 318 5.04 4.59 -22.39
C VAL A 318 5.95 5.49 -21.56
N LYS A 319 5.39 6.53 -20.95
CA LYS A 319 6.09 7.36 -19.95
C LYS A 319 5.57 7.05 -18.55
N ILE A 320 6.49 7.05 -17.58
CA ILE A 320 6.22 6.88 -16.15
C ILE A 320 6.53 8.21 -15.45
N LEU A 321 5.70 8.60 -14.49
CA LEU A 321 5.99 9.64 -13.52
C LEU A 321 5.90 9.05 -12.11
N GLU A 322 6.87 9.34 -11.24
CA GLU A 322 6.75 9.11 -9.80
C GLU A 322 5.98 10.28 -9.17
N VAL A 323 5.06 9.96 -8.26
CA VAL A 323 4.14 10.91 -7.63
C VAL A 323 4.20 10.73 -6.13
N GLU A 324 4.57 11.76 -5.40
CA GLU A 324 4.64 11.68 -3.94
C GLU A 324 3.22 11.59 -3.36
N PRO A 325 2.96 10.68 -2.40
CA PRO A 325 1.63 10.51 -1.82
C PRO A 325 1.29 11.63 -0.84
N ILE A 326 0.00 11.90 -0.70
CA ILE A 326 -0.50 12.80 0.34
C ILE A 326 -1.14 12.04 1.50
N ASN A 327 -1.06 12.63 2.68
CA ASN A 327 -1.86 12.31 3.86
C ASN A 327 -3.35 12.71 3.64
N PHE A 328 -3.99 12.20 2.58
CA PHE A 328 -5.35 12.59 2.13
C PHE A 328 -6.42 12.41 3.21
N LEU A 329 -6.40 11.27 3.90
CA LEU A 329 -7.34 10.98 4.99
C LEU A 329 -7.22 11.99 6.14
N LEU A 330 -6.06 12.67 6.27
CA LEU A 330 -5.78 13.60 7.38
C LEU A 330 -6.27 15.02 7.15
N ARG A 331 -6.73 15.32 5.93
CA ARG A 331 -7.26 16.63 5.53
C ARG A 331 -8.76 16.70 5.82
N SER A 332 -9.29 17.89 6.04
CA SER A 332 -10.73 18.08 6.27
C SER A 332 -11.58 17.65 5.07
N ALA A 333 -12.85 17.30 5.29
CA ALA A 333 -13.75 16.88 4.21
C ALA A 333 -13.87 17.92 3.07
N ARG A 334 -13.67 19.23 3.35
CA ARG A 334 -13.65 20.28 2.32
C ARG A 334 -12.40 20.20 1.44
N GLU A 335 -11.24 19.98 2.05
CA GLU A 335 -9.96 19.82 1.34
C GLU A 335 -9.93 18.51 0.55
N GLN A 336 -10.37 17.41 1.16
CA GLN A 336 -10.55 16.11 0.47
C GLN A 336 -11.39 16.27 -0.79
N MET A 337 -12.55 16.93 -0.72
CA MET A 337 -13.38 17.18 -1.90
C MET A 337 -12.71 18.10 -2.91
N GLY A 338 -11.98 19.13 -2.47
CA GLY A 338 -11.17 19.99 -3.35
C GLY A 338 -10.18 19.16 -4.20
N ILE A 339 -9.46 18.25 -3.56
CA ILE A 339 -8.51 17.32 -4.21
C ILE A 339 -9.21 16.41 -5.21
N ILE A 340 -10.39 15.87 -4.88
CA ILE A 340 -11.21 15.08 -5.81
C ILE A 340 -11.66 15.92 -7.00
N TYR A 341 -12.04 17.19 -6.83
CA TYR A 341 -12.41 18.08 -7.95
C TYR A 341 -11.21 18.44 -8.85
N SER A 342 -10.02 18.67 -8.28
CA SER A 342 -8.77 18.80 -9.07
C SER A 342 -8.52 17.53 -9.90
N PHE A 343 -8.66 16.34 -9.30
CA PHE A 343 -8.43 15.08 -10.00
C PHE A 343 -9.51 14.72 -11.03
N ILE A 344 -10.78 15.07 -10.79
CA ILE A 344 -11.85 15.02 -11.80
C ILE A 344 -11.47 15.86 -13.02
N SER A 345 -10.88 17.03 -12.80
CA SER A 345 -10.45 17.93 -13.87
C SER A 345 -9.31 17.34 -14.70
N TYR A 346 -8.32 16.69 -14.06
CA TYR A 346 -7.29 15.91 -14.75
C TYR A 346 -7.87 14.76 -15.58
N LEU A 347 -8.73 13.91 -15.01
CA LEU A 347 -9.28 12.74 -15.70
C LEU A 347 -10.05 13.11 -16.98
N LYS A 348 -10.71 14.28 -17.02
CA LYS A 348 -11.37 14.78 -18.23
C LYS A 348 -10.43 15.08 -19.40
N ILE A 349 -9.15 15.39 -19.12
CA ILE A 349 -8.14 15.73 -20.14
C ILE A 349 -7.02 14.68 -20.30
N SER A 350 -6.91 13.71 -19.40
CA SER A 350 -5.87 12.66 -19.41
C SER A 350 -5.87 11.82 -20.70
N PRO A 351 -4.83 10.97 -20.93
CA PRO A 351 -4.88 9.88 -21.91
C PRO A 351 -6.11 8.97 -21.76
N VAL A 352 -6.48 8.22 -22.82
CA VAL A 352 -7.66 7.33 -22.80
C VAL A 352 -7.38 6.07 -21.96
N LYS A 353 -6.11 5.66 -21.87
CA LYS A 353 -5.62 4.64 -20.93
C LYS A 353 -4.75 5.28 -19.85
N LEU A 354 -5.04 4.96 -18.59
CA LEU A 354 -4.15 5.17 -17.46
C LEU A 354 -3.94 3.85 -16.72
N GLN A 355 -2.70 3.60 -16.30
CA GLN A 355 -2.37 2.70 -15.21
C GLN A 355 -1.78 3.56 -14.09
N ILE A 356 -2.34 3.47 -12.90
CA ILE A 356 -1.74 4.03 -11.69
C ILE A 356 -1.30 2.84 -10.83
N LYS A 357 -0.03 2.84 -10.43
CA LYS A 357 0.60 1.70 -9.77
C LYS A 357 1.21 2.12 -8.45
N MET A 358 0.91 1.38 -7.39
CA MET A 358 1.57 1.48 -6.09
C MET A 358 2.46 0.25 -5.89
N ILE A 359 3.71 0.47 -5.49
CA ILE A 359 4.67 -0.57 -5.09
C ILE A 359 5.08 -0.32 -3.64
N SER A 360 4.96 -1.34 -2.78
CA SER A 360 5.50 -1.26 -1.41
C SER A 360 7.00 -1.57 -1.38
N LYS A 361 7.81 -0.64 -0.86
CA LYS A 361 9.26 -0.78 -0.62
C LYS A 361 9.49 -0.84 0.90
N ARG A 362 10.66 -1.29 1.35
CA ARG A 362 11.06 -1.03 2.75
C ARG A 362 11.26 0.46 2.98
N ALA A 363 11.02 0.95 4.20
CA ALA A 363 11.01 2.39 4.45
C ALA A 363 12.39 3.01 4.22
N ASP A 364 12.43 3.99 3.32
CA ASP A 364 13.59 4.86 3.16
C ASP A 364 13.55 5.91 4.27
N ILE A 365 14.64 6.01 5.02
CA ILE A 365 14.80 6.91 6.17
C ILE A 365 16.16 7.59 6.16
N ASN A 366 16.85 7.62 5.01
CA ASN A 366 18.22 8.10 4.93
C ASN A 366 18.34 9.55 5.42
N GLN A 367 17.40 10.44 5.06
CA GLN A 367 17.39 11.83 5.56
C GLN A 367 17.33 11.91 7.10
N HIS A 368 16.45 11.13 7.74
CA HIS A 368 16.37 11.05 9.21
C HIS A 368 17.65 10.48 9.84
N LEU A 369 18.27 9.46 9.21
CA LEU A 369 19.51 8.86 9.69
C LEU A 369 20.75 9.75 9.48
N GLU A 370 20.76 10.66 8.51
CA GLU A 370 21.83 11.66 8.36
C GLU A 370 21.64 12.82 9.34
N LYS A 371 20.42 13.35 9.51
CA LYS A 371 20.13 14.34 10.57
C LYS A 371 20.48 13.81 11.96
N SER A 372 20.09 12.57 12.27
CA SER A 372 20.43 11.90 13.54
C SER A 372 21.94 11.66 13.72
N ARG A 373 22.75 11.70 12.65
CA ARG A 373 24.22 11.67 12.75
C ARG A 373 24.81 13.06 12.98
N GLN A 374 24.28 14.09 12.33
CA GLN A 374 24.64 15.49 12.62
C GLN A 374 24.32 15.88 14.07
N GLU A 375 23.21 15.38 14.63
CA GLU A 375 22.87 15.53 16.06
C GLU A 375 23.92 14.84 16.97
N LEU A 376 24.33 13.61 16.65
CA LEU A 376 25.38 12.86 17.37
C LEU A 376 26.76 13.54 17.32
N GLU A 377 27.14 14.13 16.18
CA GLU A 377 28.41 14.86 16.02
C GLU A 377 28.47 16.10 16.94
N ASN A 378 27.34 16.78 17.12
CA ASN A 378 27.21 17.99 17.94
C ASN A 378 26.97 17.73 19.44
N GLU A 379 26.48 16.55 19.84
CA GLU A 379 26.30 16.18 21.24
C GLU A 379 27.64 16.18 22.00
N THR A 380 27.65 16.65 23.25
CA THR A 380 28.88 16.74 24.07
C THR A 380 28.92 15.73 25.22
N ASP A 381 27.78 15.26 25.74
CA ASP A 381 27.79 14.25 26.81
C ASP A 381 28.04 12.84 26.25
N PRO A 382 29.09 12.10 26.69
CA PRO A 382 29.39 10.77 26.17
C PRO A 382 28.26 9.75 26.41
N ARG A 383 27.45 9.93 27.46
CA ARG A 383 26.29 9.07 27.77
C ARG A 383 25.16 9.31 26.77
N CYS A 384 24.90 10.56 26.42
CA CYS A 384 23.97 10.88 25.34
C CYS A 384 24.47 10.35 24.00
N ARG A 385 25.78 10.41 23.70
CA ARG A 385 26.35 9.82 22.49
C ARG A 385 26.08 8.31 22.38
N GLU A 386 26.26 7.54 23.46
CA GLU A 386 25.93 6.10 23.49
C GLU A 386 24.44 5.86 23.17
N LEU A 387 23.53 6.65 23.75
CA LEU A 387 22.10 6.59 23.47
C LEU A 387 21.76 6.95 22.00
N GLN A 388 22.41 7.97 21.43
CA GLN A 388 22.24 8.35 20.01
C GLN A 388 22.69 7.22 19.08
N GLU A 389 23.83 6.59 19.39
CA GLU A 389 24.36 5.46 18.63
C GLU A 389 23.43 4.24 18.66
N ASP A 390 22.91 3.87 19.83
CA ASP A 390 21.96 2.76 19.94
C ASP A 390 20.63 3.09 19.25
N TYR A 391 20.13 4.32 19.35
CA TYR A 391 18.98 4.80 18.60
C TYR A 391 19.20 4.67 17.08
N LEU A 392 20.35 5.12 16.55
CA LEU A 392 20.70 4.98 15.12
C LEU A 392 20.75 3.50 14.67
N LYS A 393 21.34 2.62 15.49
CA LYS A 393 21.40 1.17 15.24
C LYS A 393 19.98 0.56 15.26
N PHE A 394 19.16 0.97 16.22
CA PHE A 394 17.78 0.52 16.41
C PHE A 394 16.86 0.94 15.26
N VAL A 395 16.83 2.22 14.91
CA VAL A 395 15.97 2.76 13.83
C VAL A 395 16.36 2.18 12.47
N ARG A 396 17.66 1.99 12.19
CA ARG A 396 18.14 1.26 10.99
C ARG A 396 17.66 -0.19 10.97
N ASN A 397 17.75 -0.91 12.10
CA ASN A 397 17.25 -2.28 12.20
C ASN A 397 15.74 -2.36 11.98
N LEU A 398 14.96 -1.47 12.60
CA LEU A 398 13.50 -1.37 12.48
C LEU A 398 13.08 -1.06 11.03
N SER A 399 13.75 -0.11 10.37
CA SER A 399 13.58 0.19 8.94
C SER A 399 13.81 -1.04 8.06
N SER A 400 14.91 -1.76 8.28
CA SER A 400 15.31 -2.87 7.43
C SER A 400 14.46 -4.15 7.57
N ARG A 401 13.69 -4.28 8.67
CA ARG A 401 12.94 -5.49 9.04
C ARG A 401 11.42 -5.33 9.05
N GLU A 402 10.91 -4.23 9.59
CA GLU A 402 9.47 -4.04 9.81
C GLU A 402 8.87 -2.96 8.90
N ALA A 403 9.64 -1.92 8.56
CA ALA A 403 9.08 -0.68 8.03
C ALA A 403 8.74 -0.69 6.52
N VAL A 404 7.59 -0.11 6.15
CA VAL A 404 7.08 -0.07 4.77
C VAL A 404 6.85 1.36 4.25
N SER A 405 7.53 1.71 3.15
CA SER A 405 7.24 2.88 2.31
C SER A 405 6.49 2.48 1.03
N ARG A 406 5.94 3.45 0.30
CA ARG A 406 5.10 3.22 -0.88
C ARG A 406 5.48 4.21 -1.98
N ARG A 407 5.90 3.69 -3.13
CA ARG A 407 6.18 4.46 -4.35
C ARG A 407 4.96 4.42 -5.26
N PHE A 408 4.56 5.55 -5.83
CA PHE A 408 3.37 5.66 -6.68
C PHE A 408 3.75 6.16 -8.06
N PHE A 409 3.20 5.49 -9.08
CA PHE A 409 3.55 5.73 -10.46
C PHE A 409 2.31 6.00 -11.31
N LEU A 410 2.32 7.11 -12.04
CA LEU A 410 1.36 7.41 -13.09
C LEU A 410 1.96 6.97 -14.44
N VAL A 411 1.36 5.97 -15.06
CA VAL A 411 1.86 5.31 -16.27
C VAL A 411 0.92 5.62 -17.44
N MET A 412 1.48 6.21 -18.50
CA MET A 412 0.74 6.79 -19.62
C MET A 412 1.26 6.27 -20.97
N GLU A 413 0.36 5.77 -21.82
CA GLU A 413 0.67 5.34 -23.19
C GLU A 413 0.45 6.50 -24.19
N TYR A 414 1.34 6.65 -25.17
CA TYR A 414 1.09 7.55 -26.30
C TYR A 414 -0.04 7.01 -27.20
N GLU A 415 -1.04 7.86 -27.48
CA GLU A 415 -2.16 7.52 -28.36
C GLU A 415 -2.25 8.51 -29.54
N PRO A 416 -2.13 8.05 -30.81
CA PRO A 416 -2.14 8.95 -31.96
C PRO A 416 -3.54 9.50 -32.24
N PHE A 417 -3.67 10.84 -32.21
CA PHE A 417 -4.92 11.56 -32.48
C PHE A 417 -5.62 11.16 -33.79
N ASN A 418 -4.84 10.76 -34.81
CA ASN A 418 -5.36 10.15 -36.04
C ASN A 418 -4.46 8.97 -36.45
N ALA A 419 -4.96 7.75 -36.28
CA ALA A 419 -4.25 6.50 -36.60
C ALA A 419 -3.83 6.32 -38.07
N ASN A 420 -4.30 7.18 -38.99
CA ASN A 420 -3.88 7.17 -40.40
C ASN A 420 -2.74 8.16 -40.71
N ARG A 421 -2.39 9.07 -39.80
CA ARG A 421 -1.23 9.97 -39.95
C ARG A 421 0.04 9.23 -39.56
N LYS A 422 1.10 9.32 -40.37
CA LYS A 422 2.45 9.02 -39.91
C LYS A 422 2.89 10.14 -38.97
N VAL A 423 3.26 9.75 -37.75
CA VAL A 423 3.82 10.63 -36.71
C VAL A 423 5.29 10.24 -36.54
N THR A 424 6.16 11.22 -36.30
CA THR A 424 7.59 11.04 -36.05
C THR A 424 7.87 10.72 -34.59
N GLU A 425 9.00 10.08 -34.29
CA GLU A 425 9.44 9.78 -32.91
C GLU A 425 9.52 11.05 -32.06
N ARG A 426 9.97 12.17 -32.66
CA ARG A 426 10.00 13.49 -32.01
C ARG A 426 8.61 14.01 -31.59
N GLU A 427 7.63 14.00 -32.50
CA GLU A 427 6.25 14.40 -32.18
C GLU A 427 5.61 13.51 -31.08
N ILE A 428 6.02 12.24 -30.99
CA ILE A 428 5.57 11.32 -29.94
C ILE A 428 6.16 11.73 -28.58
N LEU A 429 7.46 12.02 -28.51
CA LEU A 429 8.14 12.45 -27.30
C LEU A 429 7.61 13.82 -26.81
N GLU A 430 7.47 14.80 -27.71
CA GLU A 430 6.90 16.13 -27.40
C GLU A 430 5.45 16.02 -26.89
N SER A 431 4.65 15.10 -27.43
CA SER A 431 3.29 14.82 -26.96
C SER A 431 3.25 14.12 -25.60
N LEU A 432 4.17 13.19 -25.31
CA LEU A 432 4.27 12.54 -24.01
C LEU A 432 4.74 13.53 -22.93
N GLU A 433 5.67 14.43 -23.27
CA GLU A 433 6.14 15.46 -22.35
C GLU A 433 5.05 16.49 -22.03
N THR A 434 4.32 16.97 -23.04
CA THR A 434 3.14 17.83 -22.84
C THR A 434 2.10 17.18 -21.92
N THR A 435 1.91 15.85 -22.07
CA THR A 435 0.99 15.07 -21.22
C THR A 435 1.52 14.96 -19.78
N ALA A 436 2.83 14.78 -19.60
CA ALA A 436 3.48 14.71 -18.29
C ALA A 436 3.40 16.04 -17.54
N GLN A 437 3.71 17.16 -18.19
CA GLN A 437 3.61 18.49 -17.57
C GLN A 437 2.15 18.85 -17.23
N THR A 438 1.19 18.42 -18.06
CA THR A 438 -0.24 18.52 -17.74
C THR A 438 -0.59 17.71 -16.48
N ALA A 439 -0.11 16.48 -16.36
CA ALA A 439 -0.33 15.65 -15.18
C ALA A 439 0.31 16.28 -13.92
N LYS A 440 1.56 16.74 -13.99
CA LYS A 440 2.25 17.45 -12.90
C LYS A 440 1.45 18.66 -12.40
N THR A 441 0.95 19.48 -13.32
CA THR A 441 0.15 20.68 -13.00
C THR A 441 -1.11 20.35 -12.20
N PHE A 442 -1.88 19.32 -12.59
CA PHE A 442 -3.10 18.95 -11.87
C PHE A 442 -2.84 18.12 -10.60
N LEU A 443 -1.76 17.34 -10.54
CA LEU A 443 -1.35 16.66 -9.31
C LEU A 443 -0.90 17.67 -8.24
N TYR A 444 -0.21 18.74 -8.63
CA TYR A 444 0.08 19.86 -7.73
C TYR A 444 -1.21 20.53 -7.20
N GLN A 445 -2.26 20.63 -8.03
CA GLN A 445 -3.60 21.08 -7.58
C GLN A 445 -4.35 20.04 -6.71
N CYS A 446 -3.88 18.79 -6.65
CA CYS A 446 -4.28 17.80 -5.64
C CYS A 446 -3.44 17.91 -4.35
N GLY A 447 -2.41 18.75 -4.34
CA GLY A 447 -1.44 18.87 -3.25
C GLY A 447 -0.35 17.78 -3.27
N ASN A 448 -0.16 17.09 -4.40
CA ASN A 448 0.85 16.06 -4.60
C ASN A 448 2.02 16.63 -5.43
N GLU A 449 3.23 16.23 -5.08
CA GLU A 449 4.43 16.55 -5.86
C GLU A 449 4.72 15.42 -6.86
N VAL A 450 5.51 15.74 -7.90
CA VAL A 450 5.93 14.80 -8.94
C VAL A 450 7.44 14.89 -9.03
N THR A 451 8.09 13.79 -8.71
CA THR A 451 9.54 13.73 -8.45
C THR A 451 10.30 13.94 -9.75
N GLU A 452 11.30 14.83 -9.72
CA GLU A 452 12.20 15.08 -10.85
C GLU A 452 13.51 14.31 -10.64
N HIS A 453 14.03 13.75 -11.73
CA HIS A 453 15.21 12.88 -11.72
C HIS A 453 16.22 13.38 -12.74
N GLU A 454 17.47 13.58 -12.34
CA GLU A 454 18.56 14.07 -13.20
C GLU A 454 18.74 13.20 -14.46
N ASN A 455 18.61 11.89 -14.29
CA ASN A 455 18.67 10.89 -15.36
C ASN A 455 17.32 10.13 -15.47
N PRO A 456 16.42 10.55 -16.38
CA PRO A 456 15.10 9.94 -16.49
C PRO A 456 15.13 8.52 -17.07
N ASP A 457 16.19 8.14 -17.79
CA ASP A 457 16.37 6.78 -18.32
C ASP A 457 16.84 5.81 -17.23
N GLU A 458 17.72 6.24 -16.33
CA GLU A 458 18.09 5.48 -15.14
C GLU A 458 16.92 5.34 -14.15
N PHE A 459 16.16 6.42 -13.90
CA PHE A 459 14.92 6.34 -13.13
C PHE A 459 13.94 5.30 -13.71
N THR A 460 13.66 5.37 -15.01
CA THR A 460 12.74 4.43 -15.67
C THR A 460 13.27 2.99 -15.58
N THR A 461 14.59 2.82 -15.61
CA THR A 461 15.27 1.53 -15.43
C THR A 461 15.17 1.04 -13.98
N ASP A 462 15.29 1.90 -12.97
CA ASP A 462 15.14 1.53 -11.56
C ASP A 462 13.72 1.06 -11.23
N VAL A 463 12.68 1.77 -11.67
CA VAL A 463 11.27 1.37 -11.42
C VAL A 463 11.00 -0.05 -11.94
N LEU A 464 11.56 -0.39 -13.11
CA LEU A 464 11.47 -1.72 -13.68
C LEU A 464 12.37 -2.75 -12.98
N TYR A 465 13.61 -2.37 -12.63
CA TYR A 465 14.58 -3.23 -11.93
C TYR A 465 14.08 -3.60 -10.53
N THR A 466 13.64 -2.62 -9.73
CA THR A 466 13.05 -2.77 -8.40
C THR A 466 11.82 -3.68 -8.43
N LEU A 467 10.93 -3.53 -9.41
CA LEU A 467 9.76 -4.42 -9.54
C LEU A 467 10.15 -5.86 -9.90
N LEU A 468 11.10 -6.04 -10.83
CA LEU A 468 11.49 -7.35 -11.33
C LEU A 468 12.46 -8.09 -10.41
N ASN A 469 13.16 -7.39 -9.52
CA ASN A 469 14.24 -7.92 -8.68
C ASN A 469 14.08 -7.51 -7.21
N ARG A 470 12.85 -7.44 -6.71
CA ARG A 470 12.47 -6.91 -5.38
C ARG A 470 13.33 -7.35 -4.19
N SER A 471 13.85 -8.58 -4.20
CA SER A 471 14.80 -9.08 -3.20
C SER A 471 16.24 -8.65 -3.45
N LEU A 472 16.68 -8.65 -4.70
CA LEU A 472 18.05 -8.33 -5.11
C LEU A 472 18.34 -6.83 -5.02
N CYS A 473 17.39 -5.96 -5.39
CA CYS A 473 17.59 -4.50 -5.41
C CYS A 473 17.83 -3.90 -4.01
N ALA A 474 17.48 -4.63 -2.94
CA ALA A 474 17.76 -4.26 -1.55
C ALA A 474 19.20 -4.56 -1.10
N THR A 475 19.95 -5.40 -1.84
CA THR A 475 21.36 -5.72 -1.55
C THR A 475 22.30 -5.28 -2.67
N HIS A 476 21.81 -5.22 -3.91
CA HIS A 476 22.52 -4.80 -5.12
C HIS A 476 21.70 -3.73 -5.86
N PRO A 477 21.93 -2.43 -5.57
CA PRO A 477 21.27 -1.31 -6.25
C PRO A 477 21.50 -1.31 -7.76
N LEU A 478 20.72 -0.52 -8.50
CA LEU A 478 20.81 -0.45 -9.96
C LEU A 478 22.22 -0.08 -10.45
N GLN A 479 22.93 0.81 -9.75
CA GLN A 479 24.27 1.27 -10.12
C GLN A 479 25.31 0.12 -10.05
N GLU A 480 25.25 -0.71 -9.00
CA GLU A 480 26.08 -1.91 -8.90
C GLU A 480 25.69 -2.94 -9.98
N ARG A 481 24.39 -3.10 -10.25
CA ARG A 481 23.90 -3.96 -11.34
C ARG A 481 24.44 -3.52 -12.70
N ILE A 482 24.41 -2.22 -13.01
CA ILE A 482 24.96 -1.64 -14.25
C ILE A 482 26.46 -1.92 -14.33
N ALA A 483 27.23 -1.63 -13.27
CA ALA A 483 28.67 -1.90 -13.22
C ALA A 483 28.99 -3.39 -13.45
N SER A 484 28.21 -4.31 -12.86
CA SER A 484 28.38 -5.76 -13.05
C SER A 484 28.14 -6.22 -14.50
N VAL A 485 27.18 -5.61 -15.20
CA VAL A 485 26.85 -5.93 -16.59
C VAL A 485 27.91 -5.40 -17.55
N LEU A 486 28.38 -4.17 -17.33
CA LEU A 486 29.48 -3.55 -18.08
C LEU A 486 30.79 -4.34 -17.92
N ALA A 487 31.18 -4.67 -16.69
CA ALA A 487 32.39 -5.45 -16.41
C ALA A 487 32.38 -6.84 -17.08
N ARG A 488 31.20 -7.47 -17.18
CA ARG A 488 30.99 -8.71 -17.92
C ARG A 488 31.18 -8.53 -19.43
N TYR A 489 30.66 -7.47 -20.03
CA TYR A 489 30.81 -7.18 -21.47
C TYR A 489 32.23 -6.81 -21.86
N ALA A 490 32.90 -5.98 -21.06
CA ALA A 490 34.32 -5.67 -21.22
C ALA A 490 35.19 -6.95 -21.18
N LYS A 491 34.90 -7.87 -20.26
CA LYS A 491 35.57 -9.19 -20.17
C LYS A 491 35.28 -10.11 -21.37
N GLU A 492 34.14 -9.95 -22.04
CA GLU A 492 33.80 -10.65 -23.29
C GLU A 492 34.42 -9.98 -24.55
N ASN A 493 35.08 -8.82 -24.42
CA ASN A 493 35.49 -7.94 -25.53
C ASN A 493 34.32 -7.57 -26.47
N ARG A 494 33.17 -7.24 -25.88
CA ARG A 494 31.98 -6.75 -26.59
C ARG A 494 31.79 -5.26 -26.34
N ALA A 495 31.18 -4.55 -27.28
CA ALA A 495 30.92 -3.12 -27.15
C ALA A 495 29.75 -2.86 -26.20
N ASP A 496 29.76 -1.72 -25.51
CA ASP A 496 28.64 -1.33 -24.64
C ASP A 496 27.34 -1.10 -25.44
N GLU A 497 27.46 -0.72 -26.73
CA GLU A 497 26.34 -0.63 -27.68
C GLU A 497 25.62 -1.97 -27.94
N ASP A 498 26.25 -3.12 -27.67
CA ASP A 498 25.62 -4.44 -27.77
C ASP A 498 24.70 -4.76 -26.56
N ILE A 499 24.75 -3.96 -25.48
CA ILE A 499 24.02 -4.25 -24.23
C ILE A 499 22.55 -3.87 -24.38
N ARG A 500 21.66 -4.87 -24.35
CA ARG A 500 20.21 -4.63 -24.32
C ARG A 500 19.77 -4.14 -22.94
N ILE A 501 18.84 -3.18 -22.91
CA ILE A 501 18.25 -2.66 -21.67
C ILE A 501 17.70 -3.78 -20.75
N SER A 502 17.17 -4.84 -21.34
CA SER A 502 16.63 -5.99 -20.61
C SER A 502 17.68 -6.82 -19.85
N GLU A 503 18.99 -6.64 -20.10
CA GLU A 503 20.05 -7.32 -19.33
C GLU A 503 20.32 -6.68 -17.97
N PHE A 504 20.11 -5.37 -17.82
CA PHE A 504 20.09 -4.71 -16.52
C PHE A 504 18.85 -5.13 -15.72
N LEU A 505 17.68 -5.13 -16.39
CA LEU A 505 16.37 -5.38 -15.79
C LEU A 505 16.09 -6.84 -15.41
N SER A 506 16.66 -7.82 -16.12
CA SER A 506 16.17 -9.20 -16.03
C SER A 506 16.50 -9.87 -14.68
N PRO A 507 15.49 -10.48 -14.02
CA PRO A 507 15.73 -11.43 -12.94
C PRO A 507 16.47 -12.66 -13.45
N GLU A 508 17.07 -13.42 -12.54
CA GLU A 508 17.85 -14.61 -12.85
C GLU A 508 16.94 -15.74 -13.34
N THR A 509 15.75 -15.83 -12.73
CA THR A 509 14.76 -16.88 -12.96
C THR A 509 13.33 -16.35 -12.92
N LEU A 510 12.49 -16.86 -13.83
CA LEU A 510 11.03 -16.71 -13.81
C LEU A 510 10.37 -18.09 -13.88
N ASP A 511 9.72 -18.52 -12.81
CA ASP A 511 9.09 -19.84 -12.72
C ASP A 511 7.57 -19.79 -12.89
N PHE A 512 7.11 -20.18 -14.09
CA PHE A 512 5.70 -20.33 -14.44
C PHE A 512 5.24 -21.80 -14.32
N ARG A 513 5.84 -22.62 -13.46
CA ARG A 513 5.41 -24.02 -13.20
C ARG A 513 4.18 -24.15 -12.30
N HIS A 514 3.79 -23.08 -11.61
CA HIS A 514 2.80 -23.08 -10.54
C HIS A 514 1.51 -22.35 -10.96
N SER A 515 0.35 -22.82 -10.50
CA SER A 515 -0.97 -22.36 -10.99
C SER A 515 -1.54 -21.16 -10.23
N SER A 516 -1.05 -20.91 -9.02
CA SER A 516 -1.51 -19.87 -8.09
C SER A 516 -0.44 -18.81 -7.75
N TYR A 517 0.80 -19.01 -8.20
CA TYR A 517 1.91 -18.07 -8.02
C TYR A 517 2.95 -18.21 -9.15
N VAL A 518 3.86 -17.23 -9.23
CA VAL A 518 5.12 -17.23 -9.97
C VAL A 518 6.26 -17.20 -8.95
N LEU A 519 7.40 -17.85 -9.22
CA LEU A 519 8.64 -17.61 -8.46
C LEU A 519 9.54 -16.65 -9.26
N ILE A 520 10.06 -15.62 -8.60
CA ILE A 520 10.98 -14.63 -9.20
C ILE A 520 12.15 -14.44 -8.24
N ASN A 521 13.38 -14.82 -8.65
CA ASN A 521 14.58 -14.78 -7.79
C ASN A 521 14.37 -15.38 -6.38
N GLY A 522 13.61 -16.48 -6.29
CA GLY A 522 13.26 -17.15 -5.02
C GLY A 522 12.06 -16.56 -4.27
N VAL A 523 11.62 -15.34 -4.57
CA VAL A 523 10.43 -14.70 -4.00
C VAL A 523 9.17 -15.29 -4.62
N TYR A 524 8.13 -15.49 -3.81
CA TYR A 524 6.81 -15.93 -4.28
C TYR A 524 5.94 -14.72 -4.63
N HIS A 525 5.33 -14.72 -5.82
CA HIS A 525 4.40 -13.68 -6.28
C HIS A 525 3.04 -14.32 -6.64
N SER A 526 1.95 -13.90 -6.00
CA SER A 526 0.59 -14.27 -6.41
C SER A 526 -0.15 -13.06 -6.97
N TYR A 527 -0.66 -13.22 -8.19
CA TYR A 527 -1.45 -12.20 -8.88
C TYR A 527 -2.94 -12.44 -8.65
N LEU A 528 -3.67 -11.38 -8.29
CA LEU A 528 -5.09 -11.36 -8.03
C LEU A 528 -5.79 -10.17 -8.72
N TYR A 529 -7.11 -10.23 -8.85
CA TYR A 529 -7.95 -9.17 -9.40
C TYR A 529 -9.27 -9.05 -8.63
N VAL A 530 -9.81 -7.83 -8.57
CA VAL A 530 -11.20 -7.60 -8.13
C VAL A 530 -12.12 -7.93 -9.32
N PRO A 531 -13.07 -8.87 -9.21
CA PRO A 531 -13.93 -9.25 -10.33
C PRO A 531 -14.98 -8.17 -10.62
N SER A 532 -15.55 -8.16 -11.83
CA SER A 532 -16.57 -7.19 -12.27
C SER A 532 -17.77 -7.02 -11.32
N SER A 533 -18.13 -8.05 -10.55
CA SER A 533 -19.16 -8.01 -9.51
C SER A 533 -18.64 -7.60 -8.11
N GLY A 534 -17.35 -7.80 -7.83
CA GLY A 534 -16.72 -7.65 -6.50
C GLY A 534 -16.37 -6.23 -6.06
N TYR A 535 -17.07 -5.22 -6.58
CA TYR A 535 -16.91 -3.82 -6.21
C TYR A 535 -18.13 -3.33 -5.42
N LYS A 536 -17.89 -2.75 -4.24
CA LYS A 536 -18.89 -2.08 -3.41
C LYS A 536 -19.59 -0.98 -4.22
N SER A 537 -20.93 -0.96 -4.19
CA SER A 537 -21.73 -0.08 -5.05
C SER A 537 -21.73 1.39 -4.62
N ARG A 538 -21.43 1.71 -3.36
CA ARG A 538 -21.24 3.08 -2.85
C ARG A 538 -19.88 3.19 -2.18
N VAL A 539 -19.13 4.23 -2.51
CA VAL A 539 -17.78 4.48 -1.97
C VAL A 539 -17.61 5.93 -1.53
N VAL A 540 -16.76 6.15 -0.54
CA VAL A 540 -16.29 7.48 -0.13
C VAL A 540 -15.01 7.87 -0.93
N PRO A 541 -14.65 9.16 -0.99
CA PRO A 541 -13.33 9.59 -1.46
C PRO A 541 -12.18 8.85 -0.77
N GLY A 542 -11.15 8.48 -1.55
CA GLY A 542 -9.95 7.83 -1.02
C GLY A 542 -10.15 6.41 -0.50
N TRP A 543 -11.25 5.72 -0.85
CA TRP A 543 -11.52 4.34 -0.37
C TRP A 543 -10.45 3.32 -0.77
N LEU A 544 -9.67 3.57 -1.83
CA LEU A 544 -8.51 2.75 -2.19
C LEU A 544 -7.37 2.83 -1.16
N SER A 545 -7.41 3.77 -0.22
CA SER A 545 -6.44 3.89 0.87
C SER A 545 -6.26 2.60 1.66
N LEU A 546 -7.31 1.77 1.82
CA LEU A 546 -7.20 0.48 2.50
C LEU A 546 -6.33 -0.54 1.73
N LEU A 547 -6.43 -0.55 0.40
CA LEU A 547 -5.61 -1.44 -0.44
C LEU A 547 -4.20 -0.89 -0.64
N VAL A 548 -4.08 0.43 -0.69
CA VAL A 548 -2.80 1.12 -0.79
C VAL A 548 -1.99 0.97 0.50
N ASN A 549 -2.63 1.13 1.65
CA ASN A 549 -2.02 0.98 2.98
C ASN A 549 -2.10 -0.44 3.52
N ALA A 550 -2.32 -1.45 2.67
CA ALA A 550 -1.98 -2.82 3.02
C ALA A 550 -0.45 -2.94 3.23
N GLY A 551 -0.01 -3.94 4.01
CA GLY A 551 1.36 -4.07 4.53
C GLY A 551 2.45 -4.40 3.48
N GLU A 552 3.62 -4.83 3.96
CA GLU A 552 4.77 -5.16 3.11
C GLU A 552 4.40 -6.19 2.03
N GLY A 553 4.91 -5.99 0.81
CA GLY A 553 4.77 -6.97 -0.26
C GLY A 553 3.42 -6.97 -0.97
N ILE A 554 2.52 -6.04 -0.64
CA ILE A 554 1.29 -5.79 -1.38
C ILE A 554 1.54 -4.66 -2.39
N ASP A 555 1.21 -4.89 -3.67
CA ASP A 555 1.22 -3.88 -4.73
C ASP A 555 -0.17 -3.78 -5.35
N VAL A 556 -0.54 -2.60 -5.83
CA VAL A 556 -1.85 -2.32 -6.45
C VAL A 556 -1.66 -1.73 -7.84
N ASP A 557 -2.33 -2.31 -8.83
CA ASP A 557 -2.40 -1.80 -10.21
C ASP A 557 -3.84 -1.40 -10.52
N PHE A 558 -4.06 -0.09 -10.65
CA PHE A 558 -5.36 0.54 -10.91
C PHE A 558 -5.43 1.03 -12.35
N TYR A 559 -6.37 0.51 -13.13
CA TYR A 559 -6.56 0.86 -14.53
C TYR A 559 -7.82 1.69 -14.73
N LEU A 560 -7.70 2.78 -15.49
CA LEU A 560 -8.81 3.55 -16.01
C LEU A 560 -8.73 3.61 -17.54
N HIS A 561 -9.82 3.21 -18.21
CA HIS A 561 -9.93 3.20 -19.67
C HIS A 561 -11.16 4.00 -20.09
N ARG A 562 -10.96 5.30 -20.39
CA ARG A 562 -12.02 6.24 -20.82
C ARG A 562 -12.67 5.74 -22.10
N GLN A 563 -13.96 6.02 -22.30
CA GLN A 563 -14.69 5.60 -23.50
C GLN A 563 -15.33 6.81 -24.21
N PRO A 564 -15.32 6.86 -25.57
CA PRO A 564 -15.93 7.97 -26.31
C PRO A 564 -17.43 8.12 -26.01
N LYS A 565 -17.82 9.29 -25.49
CA LYS A 565 -19.18 9.63 -25.01
C LYS A 565 -20.29 9.16 -25.95
N ASP A 566 -20.28 9.55 -27.23
CA ASP A 566 -21.35 9.22 -28.20
C ASP A 566 -21.56 7.71 -28.37
N LYS A 567 -20.45 6.96 -28.45
CA LYS A 567 -20.46 5.50 -28.63
C LYS A 567 -21.02 4.79 -27.40
N ILE A 568 -20.86 5.35 -26.21
CA ILE A 568 -21.47 4.83 -24.98
C ILE A 568 -22.94 5.26 -24.89
N GLN A 569 -23.26 6.55 -25.07
CA GLN A 569 -24.65 7.04 -25.03
C GLN A 569 -25.57 6.27 -25.99
N GLN A 570 -25.10 5.98 -27.23
CA GLN A 570 -25.87 5.20 -28.19
C GLN A 570 -26.12 3.75 -27.72
N ARG A 571 -25.08 3.05 -27.22
CA ARG A 571 -25.20 1.69 -26.68
C ARG A 571 -26.10 1.64 -25.46
N LEU A 572 -25.96 2.60 -24.57
CA LEU A 572 -26.71 2.76 -23.34
C LEU A 572 -28.20 2.95 -23.63
N GLY A 573 -28.54 3.86 -24.56
CA GLY A 573 -29.91 4.08 -25.02
C GLY A 573 -30.54 2.89 -25.76
N GLN A 574 -29.74 2.05 -26.43
CA GLN A 574 -30.19 0.78 -26.99
C GLN A 574 -30.48 -0.24 -25.87
N GLN A 575 -29.58 -0.40 -24.91
CA GLN A 575 -29.69 -1.39 -23.84
C GLN A 575 -30.82 -1.07 -22.85
N ILE A 576 -31.04 0.20 -22.49
CA ILE A 576 -32.22 0.65 -21.71
C ILE A 576 -33.51 0.27 -22.43
N ARG A 577 -33.58 0.46 -23.76
CA ARG A 577 -34.78 0.11 -24.55
C ARG A 577 -35.04 -1.39 -24.56
N ILE A 578 -33.99 -2.21 -24.65
CA ILE A 578 -34.09 -3.68 -24.61
C ILE A 578 -34.56 -4.14 -23.23
N ASN A 579 -33.92 -3.69 -22.15
CA ASN A 579 -34.28 -4.11 -20.80
C ASN A 579 -35.69 -3.62 -20.40
N ARG A 580 -36.09 -2.41 -20.81
CA ARG A 580 -37.45 -1.89 -20.56
C ARG A 580 -38.53 -2.65 -21.34
N SER A 581 -38.22 -3.26 -22.48
CA SER A 581 -39.13 -4.23 -23.12
C SER A 581 -39.28 -5.46 -22.23
N LYS A 582 -38.16 -6.07 -21.81
CA LYS A 582 -38.18 -7.28 -20.97
C LYS A 582 -38.99 -7.12 -19.68
N ILE A 583 -38.90 -5.99 -18.98
CA ILE A 583 -39.74 -5.72 -17.80
C ILE A 583 -41.24 -5.78 -18.15
N LYS A 584 -41.64 -5.31 -19.33
CA LYS A 584 -43.05 -5.36 -19.77
C LYS A 584 -43.50 -6.75 -20.20
N ASP A 585 -42.54 -7.63 -20.51
CA ASP A 585 -42.75 -9.01 -20.94
C ASP A 585 -42.57 -10.03 -19.79
N ALA A 586 -42.20 -9.58 -18.59
CA ALA A 586 -41.93 -10.40 -17.40
C ALA A 586 -43.12 -10.39 -16.42
N SER A 587 -43.56 -11.58 -15.98
CA SER A 587 -44.62 -11.77 -14.99
C SER A 587 -44.08 -11.79 -13.56
N ASP A 588 -44.88 -11.27 -12.62
CA ASP A 588 -44.61 -11.02 -11.19
C ASP A 588 -43.77 -12.09 -10.45
N THR A 589 -42.45 -12.02 -10.65
CA THR A 589 -41.46 -12.89 -10.02
C THR A 589 -40.40 -11.98 -9.41
N ASN A 590 -40.63 -11.54 -8.16
CA ASN A 590 -39.99 -10.36 -7.54
C ASN A 590 -38.50 -10.19 -7.90
N THR A 591 -37.67 -11.22 -7.68
CA THR A 591 -36.22 -11.17 -7.91
C THR A 591 -35.83 -10.80 -9.35
N ASP A 592 -36.52 -11.34 -10.35
CA ASP A 592 -36.25 -11.08 -11.77
C ASP A 592 -36.67 -9.64 -12.17
N TYR A 593 -37.68 -9.09 -11.50
CA TYR A 593 -38.11 -7.70 -11.68
C TYR A 593 -37.10 -6.74 -11.05
N ASP A 594 -36.68 -7.02 -9.80
CA ASP A 594 -35.74 -6.21 -9.04
C ASP A 594 -34.36 -6.13 -9.71
N ASP A 595 -33.83 -7.24 -10.24
CA ASP A 595 -32.56 -7.26 -10.98
C ASP A 595 -32.64 -6.43 -12.27
N LEU A 596 -33.75 -6.54 -13.02
CA LEU A 596 -33.95 -5.78 -14.26
C LEU A 596 -34.15 -4.28 -13.98
N ASP A 597 -34.87 -3.91 -12.92
CA ASP A 597 -35.08 -2.52 -12.54
C ASP A 597 -33.81 -1.89 -11.94
N SER A 598 -33.09 -2.61 -11.06
CA SER A 598 -31.77 -2.22 -10.56
C SER A 598 -30.78 -1.96 -11.70
N ALA A 599 -30.77 -2.84 -12.71
CA ALA A 599 -30.01 -2.62 -13.93
C ALA A 599 -30.49 -1.36 -14.69
N ILE A 600 -31.79 -1.17 -14.89
CA ILE A 600 -32.34 0.00 -15.60
C ILE A 600 -32.06 1.32 -14.87
N ARG A 601 -32.22 1.38 -13.54
CA ARG A 601 -31.81 2.52 -12.69
C ARG A 601 -30.33 2.84 -12.88
N SER A 602 -29.47 1.82 -12.87
CA SER A 602 -28.02 1.96 -13.14
C SER A 602 -27.74 2.47 -14.56
N GLY A 603 -28.53 2.04 -15.56
CA GLY A 603 -28.47 2.55 -16.93
C GLY A 603 -28.90 4.02 -17.04
N TYR A 604 -29.93 4.44 -16.30
CA TYR A 604 -30.36 5.84 -16.23
C TYR A 604 -29.35 6.73 -15.50
N PHE A 605 -28.77 6.28 -14.39
CA PHE A 605 -27.67 6.96 -13.69
C PHE A 605 -26.49 7.24 -14.63
N LEU A 606 -26.01 6.20 -15.33
CA LEU A 606 -24.94 6.33 -16.33
C LEU A 606 -25.31 7.33 -17.44
N LYS A 607 -26.59 7.39 -17.84
CA LYS A 607 -27.08 8.31 -18.88
C LYS A 607 -27.15 9.76 -18.37
N GLN A 608 -27.54 9.96 -17.12
CA GLN A 608 -27.62 11.27 -16.47
C GLN A 608 -26.21 11.86 -16.26
N GLY A 609 -25.25 11.08 -15.74
CA GLY A 609 -23.86 11.53 -15.62
C GLY A 609 -23.23 11.91 -16.97
N LEU A 610 -23.46 11.09 -18.00
CA LEU A 610 -23.04 11.39 -19.38
C LEU A 610 -23.71 12.63 -20.00
N ALA A 611 -24.83 13.11 -19.45
CA ALA A 611 -25.45 14.39 -19.81
C ALA A 611 -24.90 15.55 -18.96
N ASN A 612 -24.62 15.30 -17.67
CA ASN A 612 -24.03 16.24 -16.72
C ASN A 612 -22.50 16.43 -16.90
N ASN A 613 -22.00 16.25 -18.13
CA ASN A 613 -20.60 16.37 -18.53
C ASN A 613 -19.61 15.52 -17.72
N GLU A 614 -20.00 14.32 -17.30
CA GLU A 614 -19.05 13.27 -16.89
C GLU A 614 -18.65 12.38 -18.08
N ASP A 615 -17.42 11.88 -18.03
CA ASP A 615 -16.92 10.82 -18.91
C ASP A 615 -17.10 9.43 -18.28
N PHE A 616 -17.27 8.43 -19.14
CA PHE A 616 -17.42 7.02 -18.77
C PHE A 616 -16.07 6.30 -18.87
N TYR A 617 -15.75 5.46 -17.88
CA TYR A 617 -14.54 4.64 -17.84
C TYR A 617 -14.90 3.17 -17.59
N TYR A 618 -14.09 2.28 -18.14
CA TYR A 618 -13.91 0.95 -17.57
C TYR A 618 -12.76 1.02 -16.55
N MET A 619 -13.06 0.61 -15.32
CA MET A 619 -12.14 0.56 -14.20
C MET A 619 -11.66 -0.88 -13.95
N SER A 620 -10.43 -1.11 -13.50
CA SER A 620 -9.98 -2.43 -13.02
C SER A 620 -8.92 -2.33 -11.93
N LEU A 621 -9.00 -3.22 -10.94
CA LEU A 621 -8.00 -3.39 -9.87
C LEU A 621 -7.35 -4.77 -9.95
N LEU A 622 -6.02 -4.79 -10.06
CA LEU A 622 -5.19 -5.95 -9.82
C LEU A 622 -4.39 -5.73 -8.52
N ILE A 623 -4.13 -6.82 -7.80
CA ILE A 623 -3.31 -6.83 -6.58
C ILE A 623 -2.22 -7.88 -6.77
N THR A 624 -0.98 -7.51 -6.49
CA THR A 624 0.13 -8.46 -6.34
C THR A 624 0.39 -8.68 -4.85
N VAL A 625 0.47 -9.94 -4.43
CA VAL A 625 0.90 -10.31 -3.08
C VAL A 625 2.23 -11.03 -3.18
N THR A 626 3.21 -10.59 -2.41
CA THR A 626 4.55 -11.18 -2.37
C THR A 626 4.94 -11.63 -0.97
N ALA A 627 5.79 -12.66 -0.90
CA ALA A 627 6.24 -13.29 0.34
C ALA A 627 7.56 -14.04 0.13
N SER A 628 8.31 -14.24 1.21
CA SER A 628 9.56 -15.01 1.22
C SER A 628 9.31 -16.52 1.28
N THR A 629 8.18 -16.95 1.84
CA THR A 629 7.78 -18.36 1.89
C THR A 629 6.40 -18.60 1.27
N LEU A 630 6.12 -19.84 0.88
CA LEU A 630 4.83 -20.23 0.31
C LEU A 630 3.69 -20.23 1.35
N GLU A 631 4.02 -20.43 2.63
CA GLU A 631 3.07 -20.42 3.74
C GLU A 631 2.66 -18.98 4.06
N GLU A 632 3.64 -18.08 4.18
CA GLU A 632 3.44 -16.64 4.29
C GLU A 632 2.63 -16.09 3.10
N LEU A 633 2.93 -16.52 1.86
CA LEU A 633 2.17 -16.12 0.67
C LEU A 633 0.69 -16.50 0.80
N GLN A 634 0.41 -17.73 1.23
CA GLN A 634 -0.97 -18.22 1.37
C GLN A 634 -1.71 -17.50 2.49
N TRP A 635 -1.03 -17.19 3.59
CA TRP A 635 -1.58 -16.39 4.69
C TRP A 635 -1.87 -14.95 4.24
N ARG A 636 -0.89 -14.21 3.67
CA ARG A 636 -1.07 -12.86 3.12
C ARG A 636 -2.23 -12.81 2.08
N VAL A 637 -2.35 -13.82 1.22
CA VAL A 637 -3.46 -13.94 0.25
C VAL A 637 -4.82 -14.24 0.91
N GLN A 638 -4.86 -14.90 2.07
CA GLN A 638 -6.10 -15.11 2.82
C GLN A 638 -6.52 -13.86 3.59
N GLU A 639 -5.60 -13.18 4.27
CA GLU A 639 -5.92 -11.92 4.97
C GLU A 639 -6.39 -10.83 4.00
N MET A 640 -5.74 -10.65 2.84
CA MET A 640 -6.22 -9.71 1.81
C MET A 640 -7.62 -10.03 1.27
N LYS A 641 -8.04 -11.31 1.31
CA LYS A 641 -9.41 -11.72 0.96
C LYS A 641 -10.40 -11.40 2.08
N LYS A 642 -10.08 -11.73 3.34
CA LYS A 642 -10.91 -11.36 4.50
C LYS A 642 -11.11 -9.85 4.58
N LEU A 643 -10.03 -9.09 4.37
CA LEU A 643 -10.02 -7.63 4.39
C LEU A 643 -11.01 -7.05 3.36
N LEU A 644 -10.97 -7.51 2.11
CA LEU A 644 -11.92 -7.04 1.09
C LEU A 644 -13.35 -7.53 1.32
N ILE A 645 -13.54 -8.77 1.82
CA ILE A 645 -14.87 -9.29 2.18
C ILE A 645 -15.52 -8.45 3.28
N SER A 646 -14.74 -7.95 4.26
CA SER A 646 -15.24 -7.03 5.29
C SER A 646 -15.68 -5.65 4.76
N GLN A 647 -15.37 -5.34 3.49
CA GLN A 647 -15.67 -4.08 2.81
C GLN A 647 -16.67 -4.23 1.66
N ASP A 648 -17.45 -5.31 1.62
CA ASP A 648 -18.38 -5.67 0.53
C ASP A 648 -17.68 -5.85 -0.84
N MET A 649 -16.46 -6.41 -0.84
CA MET A 649 -15.67 -6.66 -2.04
C MET A 649 -15.15 -8.10 -2.13
N ASP A 650 -14.80 -8.52 -3.35
CA ASP A 650 -14.29 -9.86 -3.66
C ASP A 650 -12.89 -9.78 -4.29
N LEU A 651 -12.04 -10.76 -4.02
CA LEU A 651 -10.67 -10.83 -4.54
C LEU A 651 -10.35 -12.24 -5.08
N ARG A 652 -10.16 -12.33 -6.39
CA ARG A 652 -9.94 -13.61 -7.08
C ARG A 652 -8.49 -13.76 -7.50
N THR A 653 -7.88 -14.89 -7.15
CA THR A 653 -6.52 -15.25 -7.60
C THR A 653 -6.56 -15.60 -9.09
N CYS A 654 -5.56 -15.15 -9.86
CA CYS A 654 -5.39 -15.42 -11.29
C CYS A 654 -5.01 -16.90 -11.56
N TYR A 655 -5.85 -17.86 -11.17
CA TYR A 655 -5.58 -19.29 -11.32
C TYR A 655 -5.36 -19.67 -12.79
N PHE A 656 -4.23 -20.33 -13.07
CA PHE A 656 -3.73 -20.64 -14.43
C PHE A 656 -3.46 -19.42 -15.33
N LEU A 657 -3.58 -18.21 -14.80
CA LEU A 657 -3.37 -16.93 -15.48
C LEU A 657 -2.26 -16.08 -14.83
N GLN A 658 -1.46 -16.66 -13.93
CA GLN A 658 -0.37 -15.98 -13.24
C GLN A 658 0.67 -15.37 -14.20
N GLU A 659 0.95 -16.04 -15.32
CA GLU A 659 1.82 -15.50 -16.40
C GLU A 659 1.22 -14.24 -17.05
N GLN A 660 -0.11 -14.16 -17.17
CA GLN A 660 -0.82 -12.97 -17.68
C GLN A 660 -0.94 -11.88 -16.60
N GLY A 661 -1.04 -12.27 -15.33
CA GLY A 661 -0.99 -11.36 -14.18
C GLY A 661 0.33 -10.60 -14.14
N PHE A 662 1.45 -11.32 -14.07
CA PHE A 662 2.81 -10.79 -14.13
C PHE A 662 2.98 -9.76 -15.26
N LEU A 663 2.69 -10.16 -16.50
CA LEU A 663 2.83 -9.27 -17.67
C LEU A 663 1.91 -8.04 -17.64
N SER A 664 0.74 -8.15 -17.00
CA SER A 664 -0.17 -7.00 -16.83
C SER A 664 0.38 -6.02 -15.78
N THR A 665 0.88 -6.53 -14.65
CA THR A 665 1.38 -5.70 -13.53
C THR A 665 2.71 -4.96 -13.79
N LEU A 666 3.29 -5.11 -14.98
CA LEU A 666 4.38 -4.25 -15.45
C LEU A 666 3.86 -2.82 -15.68
N PRO A 667 4.66 -1.76 -15.46
CA PRO A 667 4.25 -0.38 -15.69
C PRO A 667 4.26 -0.02 -17.19
N LEU A 668 3.36 -0.64 -17.95
CA LEU A 668 3.31 -0.60 -19.43
C LEU A 668 1.91 -0.25 -19.99
N ALA A 669 1.00 0.23 -19.13
CA ALA A 669 -0.38 0.60 -19.43
C ALA A 669 -1.22 -0.50 -20.14
N SER A 670 -0.88 -1.78 -19.90
CA SER A 670 -1.33 -2.90 -20.73
C SER A 670 -1.87 -4.08 -19.89
N LEU A 671 -3.18 -4.08 -19.65
CA LEU A 671 -3.89 -5.18 -19.00
C LEU A 671 -4.27 -6.28 -20.01
N ASP A 672 -4.02 -7.56 -19.68
CA ASP A 672 -4.39 -8.68 -20.54
C ASP A 672 -5.90 -8.68 -20.89
N LYS A 673 -6.19 -9.06 -22.14
CA LYS A 673 -7.54 -9.01 -22.73
C LYS A 673 -8.55 -9.90 -22.02
N LYS A 674 -8.10 -10.96 -21.34
CA LYS A 674 -8.95 -11.84 -20.55
C LYS A 674 -9.11 -11.33 -19.12
N LEU A 675 -8.03 -10.90 -18.45
CA LEU A 675 -8.13 -10.26 -17.13
C LEU A 675 -9.05 -9.04 -17.17
N TYR A 676 -8.90 -8.15 -18.16
CA TYR A 676 -9.80 -7.02 -18.41
C TYR A 676 -11.28 -7.41 -18.58
N GLN A 677 -11.60 -8.60 -19.09
CA GLN A 677 -13.01 -9.06 -19.17
C GLN A 677 -13.55 -9.51 -17.81
N LEU A 678 -12.69 -10.05 -16.95
CA LEU A 678 -13.02 -10.55 -15.62
C LEU A 678 -13.06 -9.45 -14.54
N SER A 679 -12.30 -8.36 -14.71
CA SER A 679 -12.10 -7.31 -13.69
C SER A 679 -12.81 -5.97 -13.94
N ARG A 680 -13.30 -5.73 -15.17
CA ARG A 680 -13.81 -4.41 -15.56
C ARG A 680 -15.10 -4.01 -14.83
N ARG A 681 -15.14 -2.81 -14.28
CA ARG A 681 -16.34 -2.18 -13.71
C ARG A 681 -16.70 -0.90 -14.46
N ASN A 682 -17.99 -0.64 -14.65
CA ASN A 682 -18.48 0.65 -15.13
C ASN A 682 -18.29 1.73 -14.05
N VAL A 683 -17.66 2.86 -14.38
CA VAL A 683 -17.68 4.08 -13.54
C VAL A 683 -17.85 5.35 -14.37
N LEU A 684 -18.36 6.40 -13.73
CA LEU A 684 -18.28 7.79 -14.23
C LEU A 684 -17.03 8.49 -13.66
N THR A 685 -16.85 9.78 -13.95
CA THR A 685 -15.64 10.52 -13.57
C THR A 685 -15.56 10.75 -12.06
N SER A 686 -16.69 11.04 -11.41
CA SER A 686 -16.88 11.12 -9.96
C SER A 686 -16.47 9.84 -9.24
N GLY A 687 -16.98 8.69 -9.70
CA GLY A 687 -16.62 7.36 -9.18
C GLY A 687 -15.15 7.01 -9.42
N ALA A 688 -14.62 7.28 -10.62
CA ALA A 688 -13.19 7.07 -10.93
C ALA A 688 -12.28 7.94 -10.06
N ALA A 689 -12.63 9.20 -9.83
CA ALA A 689 -11.85 10.11 -9.01
C ALA A 689 -11.93 9.79 -7.52
N SER A 690 -13.07 9.29 -7.03
CA SER A 690 -13.24 8.83 -5.64
C SER A 690 -12.29 7.67 -5.30
N CYS A 691 -11.81 6.94 -6.30
CA CYS A 691 -10.72 5.96 -6.18
C CYS A 691 -9.34 6.64 -6.10
N TYR A 692 -9.21 7.80 -5.45
CA TYR A 692 -7.98 8.59 -5.43
C TYR A 692 -6.82 7.75 -4.83
N PRO A 693 -5.76 7.42 -5.60
CA PRO A 693 -4.82 6.37 -5.21
C PRO A 693 -3.53 6.88 -4.58
N PHE A 694 -3.18 8.17 -4.75
CA PHE A 694 -1.92 8.76 -4.30
C PHE A 694 -1.97 9.13 -2.80
N VAL A 695 -2.28 8.12 -1.97
CA VAL A 695 -2.65 8.29 -0.55
C VAL A 695 -1.84 7.36 0.35
N SER A 696 -0.91 7.90 1.12
CA SER A 696 -0.15 7.13 2.13
C SER A 696 -0.58 7.56 3.53
N TYR A 697 -0.44 6.65 4.50
CA TYR A 697 -0.57 6.98 5.91
C TYR A 697 0.70 6.62 6.67
N SER A 698 1.53 7.64 6.86
CA SER A 698 2.80 7.61 7.56
C SER A 698 3.10 9.01 8.08
N ILE A 699 3.27 9.14 9.40
CA ILE A 699 3.92 10.30 9.99
C ILE A 699 5.40 9.93 10.06
N CYS A 700 6.23 10.52 9.21
CA CYS A 700 7.63 10.14 9.05
C CYS A 700 8.47 11.39 8.77
N ASP A 701 8.45 12.31 9.72
CA ASP A 701 9.11 13.61 9.66
C ASP A 701 10.62 13.44 9.81
N ASP A 702 11.41 13.97 8.87
CA ASP A 702 12.87 13.75 8.84
C ASP A 702 13.58 14.17 10.15
N ASN A 703 13.06 15.22 10.79
CA ASN A 703 13.61 15.85 11.99
C ASN A 703 12.89 15.41 13.28
N GLY A 704 11.99 14.42 13.16
CA GLY A 704 11.18 13.96 14.29
C GLY A 704 11.89 13.01 15.24
N ILE A 705 11.21 12.64 16.31
CA ILE A 705 11.58 11.48 17.12
C ILE A 705 10.74 10.27 16.72
N LEU A 706 11.34 9.07 16.72
CA LEU A 706 10.56 7.84 16.60
C LEU A 706 9.56 7.75 17.76
N PHE A 707 8.31 7.46 17.45
CA PHE A 707 7.30 6.97 18.40
C PHE A 707 7.22 5.44 18.32
N GLY A 708 7.13 4.88 17.11
CA GLY A 708 6.95 3.44 16.91
C GLY A 708 6.62 3.04 15.47
N VAL A 709 5.81 1.99 15.31
CA VAL A 709 5.30 1.53 14.02
C VAL A 709 3.77 1.50 14.00
N ASN A 710 3.18 1.84 12.86
CA ASN A 710 1.74 1.76 12.63
C ASN A 710 1.29 0.30 12.52
N LYS A 711 0.44 -0.14 13.43
CA LYS A 711 -0.01 -1.53 13.60
C LYS A 711 -0.75 -2.11 12.39
N HIS A 712 -1.29 -1.27 11.50
CA HIS A 712 -2.09 -1.70 10.35
C HIS A 712 -1.27 -1.93 9.08
N ASN A 713 -0.18 -1.17 8.89
CA ASN A 713 0.53 -1.09 7.61
C ASN A 713 2.07 -1.14 7.74
N ASN A 714 2.57 -1.27 8.98
CA ASN A 714 3.97 -1.20 9.41
C ASN A 714 4.74 0.01 8.85
N SER A 715 4.11 1.17 8.62
CA SER A 715 4.89 2.40 8.41
C SER A 715 5.55 2.83 9.71
N LEU A 716 6.74 3.44 9.62
CA LEU A 716 7.35 4.11 10.78
C LEU A 716 6.50 5.31 11.17
N VAL A 717 6.46 5.57 12.48
CA VAL A 717 5.83 6.74 13.07
C VAL A 717 6.94 7.55 13.73
N ILE A 718 7.53 8.47 12.96
CA ILE A 718 8.56 9.43 13.37
C ILE A 718 7.93 10.81 13.25
N ALA A 719 7.81 11.55 14.34
CA ALA A 719 7.05 12.81 14.37
C ALA A 719 7.88 13.97 14.91
N ASP A 720 7.89 15.09 14.20
CA ASP A 720 8.49 16.35 14.66
C ASP A 720 7.41 17.30 15.15
N ILE A 721 7.01 17.15 16.42
CA ILE A 721 5.91 17.91 17.02
C ILE A 721 6.15 19.43 17.02
N PHE A 722 7.39 19.89 16.80
CA PHE A 722 7.75 21.30 16.69
C PHE A 722 7.61 21.86 15.26
N ASP A 723 7.38 21.03 14.23
CA ASP A 723 7.14 21.48 12.86
C ASP A 723 5.77 22.17 12.72
N SER A 724 5.78 23.49 12.94
CA SER A 724 4.62 24.38 12.85
C SER A 724 3.90 24.38 11.49
N ARG A 725 4.52 23.85 10.43
CA ARG A 725 3.87 23.66 9.11
C ARG A 725 2.89 22.49 9.11
N GLN A 726 3.10 21.52 9.99
CA GLN A 726 2.31 20.29 10.11
C GLN A 726 1.47 20.25 11.39
N TYR A 727 2.01 20.71 12.52
CA TYR A 727 1.37 20.63 13.84
C TYR A 727 1.01 22.03 14.35
N LYS A 728 -0.24 22.23 14.77
CA LYS A 728 -0.73 23.55 15.23
C LYS A 728 -0.14 24.02 16.57
N ASN A 729 0.42 23.09 17.34
CA ASN A 729 1.32 23.30 18.46
C ASN A 729 2.00 21.96 18.79
N ALA A 730 3.05 22.02 19.61
CA ALA A 730 3.81 20.84 20.04
C ALA A 730 3.23 20.13 21.28
N ASN A 731 2.07 20.53 21.81
CA ASN A 731 1.56 20.03 23.09
C ASN A 731 0.95 18.63 22.96
N VAL A 732 1.21 17.77 23.95
CA VAL A 732 0.84 16.35 23.95
C VAL A 732 0.06 16.00 25.23
N ALA A 733 -1.03 15.24 25.09
CA ALA A 733 -1.67 14.58 26.25
C ALA A 733 -1.50 13.05 26.14
N ILE A 734 -1.12 12.40 27.23
CA ILE A 734 -0.94 10.95 27.35
C ILE A 734 -2.00 10.41 28.30
N LEU A 735 -2.96 9.66 27.77
CA LEU A 735 -4.09 9.10 28.51
C LEU A 735 -3.96 7.57 28.57
N GLY A 736 -4.30 6.95 29.68
CA GLY A 736 -4.32 5.48 29.80
C GLY A 736 -4.36 5.01 31.23
N CYS A 737 -5.01 3.87 31.48
CA CYS A 737 -5.16 3.32 32.83
C CYS A 737 -3.81 2.91 33.45
N SER A 738 -3.82 2.48 34.72
CA SER A 738 -2.61 2.02 35.40
C SER A 738 -1.98 0.82 34.68
N GLY A 739 -0.65 0.79 34.58
CA GLY A 739 0.07 -0.27 33.86
C GLY A 739 0.03 -0.21 32.31
N ALA A 740 -0.83 0.63 31.69
CA ALA A 740 -0.96 0.71 30.22
C ALA A 740 0.34 1.12 29.48
N GLY A 741 1.27 1.78 30.17
CA GLY A 741 2.59 2.17 29.65
C GLY A 741 2.87 3.67 29.58
N LYS A 742 2.09 4.52 30.26
CA LYS A 742 2.21 5.99 30.24
C LYS A 742 3.63 6.48 30.53
N THR A 743 4.12 6.25 31.75
CA THR A 743 5.45 6.68 32.21
C THR A 743 6.58 6.13 31.33
N PHE A 744 6.44 4.92 30.80
CA PHE A 744 7.38 4.35 29.83
C PHE A 744 7.40 5.16 28.52
N THR A 745 6.23 5.44 27.93
CA THR A 745 6.09 6.24 26.71
C THR A 745 6.57 7.67 26.93
N MET A 746 6.27 8.24 28.10
CA MET A 746 6.66 9.58 28.49
C MET A 746 8.17 9.73 28.63
N GLN A 747 8.83 8.82 29.37
CA GLN A 747 10.30 8.80 29.46
C GLN A 747 10.94 8.52 28.10
N LEU A 748 10.38 7.64 27.27
CA LEU A 748 10.89 7.35 25.92
C LEU A 748 10.87 8.58 25.01
N PHE A 749 9.83 9.43 25.14
CA PHE A 749 9.76 10.70 24.43
C PHE A 749 10.77 11.70 25.01
N ALA A 750 10.85 11.81 26.34
CA ALA A 750 11.77 12.72 27.02
C ALA A 750 13.25 12.44 26.70
N THR A 751 13.68 11.17 26.72
CA THR A 751 15.06 10.79 26.37
C THR A 751 15.36 11.05 24.89
N ARG A 752 14.41 10.74 23.99
CA ARG A 752 14.53 11.04 22.54
C ARG A 752 14.50 12.55 22.23
N MET A 753 13.85 13.38 23.05
CA MET A 753 13.93 14.84 22.94
C MET A 753 15.29 15.37 23.42
N ARG A 754 15.81 14.91 24.57
CA ARG A 754 17.18 15.27 25.01
C ARG A 754 18.23 14.82 23.98
N ARG A 755 18.01 13.68 23.29
CA ARG A 755 18.83 13.24 22.13
C ARG A 755 18.85 14.28 21.00
N LYS A 756 17.72 14.91 20.69
CA LYS A 756 17.59 16.07 19.77
C LYS A 756 18.17 17.40 20.35
N ASN A 757 18.90 17.37 21.46
CA ASN A 757 19.44 18.56 22.14
C ASN A 757 18.38 19.55 22.70
N ILE A 758 17.09 19.14 22.73
CA ILE A 758 15.95 19.88 23.29
C ILE A 758 16.10 19.98 24.81
N LYS A 759 15.76 21.14 25.42
CA LYS A 759 15.77 21.29 26.89
C LYS A 759 14.52 20.65 27.49
N VAL A 760 14.71 19.62 28.31
CA VAL A 760 13.66 18.75 28.86
C VAL A 760 13.54 18.92 30.37
N PHE A 761 12.32 19.12 30.84
CA PHE A 761 11.94 19.08 32.25
C PHE A 761 10.94 17.96 32.48
N ILE A 762 11.09 17.18 33.54
CA ILE A 762 10.08 16.22 33.99
C ILE A 762 9.69 16.57 35.42
N ILE A 763 8.40 16.76 35.66
CA ILE A 763 7.84 17.03 36.98
C ILE A 763 7.06 15.78 37.41
N ALA A 764 7.48 15.19 38.53
CA ALA A 764 6.94 13.94 39.04
C ALA A 764 6.26 14.17 40.42
N PRO A 765 4.94 14.44 40.45
CA PRO A 765 4.19 14.56 41.69
C PRO A 765 3.94 13.22 42.38
N LEU A 766 4.14 12.10 41.68
CA LEU A 766 4.10 10.75 42.23
C LEU A 766 5.29 9.94 41.71
N LYS A 767 5.87 9.11 42.59
CA LYS A 767 6.91 8.12 42.29
C LYS A 767 8.15 8.61 41.51
N GLY A 768 8.69 9.79 41.82
CA GLY A 768 9.80 10.35 41.04
C GLY A 768 11.06 9.46 40.93
N HIS A 769 11.24 8.52 41.87
CA HIS A 769 12.24 7.45 41.77
C HIS A 769 12.17 6.60 40.48
N GLU A 770 11.01 6.47 39.82
CA GLU A 770 10.87 5.76 38.53
C GLU A 770 11.67 6.44 37.40
N PHE A 771 12.06 7.72 37.57
CA PHE A 771 12.83 8.51 36.59
C PHE A 771 14.34 8.58 36.88
N TYR A 772 14.76 8.26 38.12
CA TYR A 772 16.15 8.46 38.59
C TYR A 772 17.19 7.77 37.71
N ARG A 773 16.95 6.51 37.34
CA ARG A 773 17.89 5.70 36.54
C ARG A 773 18.06 6.27 35.13
N ALA A 774 16.97 6.64 34.46
CA ALA A 774 17.05 7.23 33.12
C ALA A 774 17.80 8.56 33.15
N CYS A 775 17.44 9.45 34.09
CA CYS A 775 18.07 10.75 34.27
C CYS A 775 19.59 10.66 34.47
N LYS A 776 20.03 9.92 35.50
CA LYS A 776 21.44 9.79 35.86
C LYS A 776 22.30 9.17 34.74
N ASN A 777 21.73 8.19 34.04
CA ASN A 777 22.44 7.47 32.99
C ASN A 777 22.55 8.25 31.67
N ILE A 778 21.82 9.37 31.49
CA ILE A 778 21.98 10.27 30.32
C ILE A 778 22.62 11.62 30.68
N GLY A 779 23.08 11.80 31.93
CA GLY A 779 23.66 13.06 32.38
C GLY A 779 22.67 14.17 32.70
N GLY A 780 21.40 13.81 32.89
CA GLY A 780 20.42 14.71 33.48
C GLY A 780 20.66 14.94 34.97
N GLU A 781 20.04 16.00 35.49
CA GLU A 781 20.05 16.36 36.90
C GLU A 781 18.75 15.90 37.59
N PHE A 782 18.86 15.34 38.80
CA PHE A 782 17.72 14.83 39.57
C PHE A 782 17.57 15.61 40.89
N ILE A 783 16.56 16.47 40.93
CA ILE A 783 16.26 17.38 42.02
C ILE A 783 15.07 16.80 42.79
N GLN A 784 15.32 16.26 43.98
CA GLN A 784 14.26 15.85 44.90
C GLN A 784 13.92 17.00 45.85
N ILE A 785 12.67 17.47 45.84
CA ILE A 785 12.20 18.51 46.76
C ILE A 785 11.28 17.83 47.78
N SER A 786 11.77 17.68 49.00
CA SER A 786 11.03 17.08 50.11
C SER A 786 11.42 17.68 51.46
N PRO A 787 10.67 17.43 52.54
CA PRO A 787 10.93 18.01 53.85
C PRO A 787 12.25 17.51 54.48
N ALA A 788 12.79 16.38 53.99
CA ALA A 788 14.06 15.79 54.40
C ALA A 788 15.19 15.98 53.37
N SER A 789 14.90 16.58 52.21
CA SER A 789 15.90 16.81 51.16
C SER A 789 16.88 17.93 51.52
N ARG A 790 18.09 17.82 50.97
CA ARG A 790 19.09 18.91 50.98
C ARG A 790 18.92 19.85 49.80
N ASN A 791 18.26 19.40 48.74
CA ASN A 791 18.12 20.16 47.50
C ASN A 791 17.00 21.21 47.68
N CYS A 792 17.33 22.47 47.42
CA CYS A 792 16.40 23.59 47.47
C CYS A 792 16.43 24.38 46.16
N ILE A 793 15.25 24.85 45.75
CA ILE A 793 15.08 25.92 44.76
C ILE A 793 14.43 27.06 45.52
N ASN A 794 15.17 28.14 45.76
CA ASN A 794 14.70 29.25 46.59
C ASN A 794 13.56 29.98 45.88
N ILE A 795 12.36 29.94 46.46
CA ILE A 795 11.20 30.63 45.91
C ILE A 795 11.33 32.16 45.97
N MET A 796 12.18 32.70 46.85
CA MET A 796 12.49 34.13 46.95
C MET A 796 13.54 34.60 45.93
N GLU A 797 14.11 33.69 45.11
CA GLU A 797 15.15 34.02 44.14
C GLU A 797 14.63 34.81 42.93
N ILE A 798 15.21 35.99 42.66
CA ILE A 798 15.07 36.68 41.37
C ILE A 798 16.16 36.13 40.42
N ARG A 799 15.80 35.12 39.63
CA ARG A 799 16.70 34.48 38.67
C ARG A 799 17.07 35.40 37.50
N LYS A 800 18.35 35.40 37.13
CA LYS A 800 18.88 36.12 35.96
C LYS A 800 18.57 35.32 34.69
N THR A 801 17.60 35.78 33.90
CA THR A 801 17.21 35.16 32.62
C THR A 801 17.91 35.83 31.45
N ASP A 802 18.45 35.05 30.51
CA ASP A 802 19.01 35.61 29.26
C ASP A 802 17.88 35.93 28.28
N ASN A 803 17.68 37.23 28.03
CA ASN A 803 16.69 37.75 27.09
C ASN A 803 17.34 38.37 25.84
N SER A 804 18.66 38.25 25.66
CA SER A 804 19.40 38.91 24.57
C SER A 804 18.86 38.57 23.18
N VAL A 805 18.42 37.32 22.96
CA VAL A 805 17.78 36.88 21.71
C VAL A 805 16.42 37.55 21.50
N ASN A 806 15.65 37.80 22.57
CA ASN A 806 14.37 38.50 22.47
C ASN A 806 14.60 40.00 22.17
N GLU A 807 15.57 40.63 22.83
CA GLU A 807 15.96 42.03 22.60
C GLU A 807 16.49 42.27 21.18
N LEU A 808 17.23 41.33 20.61
CA LEU A 808 17.69 41.37 19.21
C LEU A 808 16.54 41.23 18.20
N LEU A 809 15.41 40.65 18.57
CA LEU A 809 14.26 40.42 17.69
C LEU A 809 13.18 41.50 17.79
N ASP A 810 12.85 41.95 19.01
CA ASP A 810 11.76 42.90 19.27
C ASP A 810 12.27 44.33 19.56
N GLY A 811 13.58 44.52 19.71
CA GLY A 811 14.20 45.73 20.26
C GLY A 811 14.32 45.66 21.79
N PRO A 812 14.93 46.67 22.43
CA PRO A 812 15.09 46.71 23.89
C PRO A 812 13.72 46.63 24.58
N SER A 813 13.56 45.65 25.48
CA SER A 813 12.31 45.46 26.21
C SER A 813 12.00 46.65 27.11
N MET A 814 10.71 46.88 27.42
CA MET A 814 10.36 47.80 28.51
C MET A 814 10.98 47.33 29.82
N ASP A 815 11.68 48.23 30.50
CA ASP A 815 12.44 47.98 31.73
C ASP A 815 11.49 47.77 32.94
N ASN A 816 10.80 46.63 32.91
CA ASN A 816 9.85 46.22 33.91
C ASN A 816 10.59 45.74 35.16
N SER A 817 10.16 46.19 36.34
CA SER A 817 10.78 45.81 37.61
C SER A 817 10.69 44.29 37.84
N ALA A 818 11.84 43.61 37.81
CA ALA A 818 11.92 42.18 38.07
C ALA A 818 11.48 41.85 39.51
N LEU A 819 11.76 42.75 40.47
CA LEU A 819 11.26 42.68 41.84
C LEU A 819 9.72 42.68 41.88
N ALA A 820 9.05 43.60 41.17
CA ALA A 820 7.59 43.64 41.16
C ALA A 820 6.98 42.36 40.54
N GLY A 821 7.57 41.85 39.46
CA GLY A 821 7.18 40.57 38.87
C GLY A 821 7.39 39.38 39.82
N LYS A 822 8.45 39.42 40.65
CA LYS A 822 8.70 38.39 41.67
C LYS A 822 7.74 38.48 42.86
N ILE A 823 7.43 39.68 43.34
CA ILE A 823 6.43 39.90 44.40
C ILE A 823 5.05 39.38 43.93
N GLN A 824 4.65 39.65 42.69
CA GLN A 824 3.40 39.09 42.13
C GLN A 824 3.36 37.56 42.15
N LYS A 825 4.48 36.88 41.85
CA LYS A 825 4.61 35.41 41.97
C LYS A 825 4.53 34.94 43.43
N LEU A 826 5.17 35.67 44.35
CA LEU A 826 5.16 35.37 45.78
C LEU A 826 3.76 35.52 46.39
N HIS A 827 2.96 36.51 45.96
CA HIS A 827 1.54 36.59 46.31
C HIS A 827 0.77 35.32 45.95
N ILE A 828 1.09 34.66 44.83
CA ILE A 828 0.47 33.38 44.46
C ILE A 828 0.96 32.28 45.40
N PHE A 829 2.28 32.14 45.62
CA PHE A 829 2.86 31.18 46.58
C PHE A 829 2.24 31.28 47.98
N PHE A 830 2.16 32.49 48.54
CA PHE A 830 1.53 32.73 49.84
C PHE A 830 0.00 32.51 49.81
N SER A 831 -0.70 32.79 48.70
CA SER A 831 -2.13 32.42 48.55
C SER A 831 -2.36 30.91 48.42
N LEU A 832 -1.35 30.12 48.04
CA LEU A 832 -1.41 28.65 48.05
C LEU A 832 -1.11 28.07 49.44
N LEU A 833 -0.30 28.76 50.25
CA LEU A 833 0.03 28.39 51.63
C LEU A 833 -1.03 28.88 52.65
N ILE A 834 -1.69 30.01 52.37
CA ILE A 834 -2.70 30.67 53.21
C ILE A 834 -3.96 30.94 52.35
N PRO A 835 -4.84 29.94 52.13
CA PRO A 835 -5.95 30.05 51.19
C PRO A 835 -7.05 31.05 51.60
N ASP A 836 -7.10 31.42 52.89
CA ASP A 836 -8.07 32.34 53.49
C ASP A 836 -7.43 33.68 53.94
N MET A 837 -6.32 34.06 53.29
CA MET A 837 -5.67 35.36 53.48
C MET A 837 -6.61 36.52 53.10
N THR A 838 -6.81 37.46 54.01
CA THR A 838 -7.64 38.65 53.81
C THR A 838 -6.99 39.68 52.87
N HIS A 839 -7.77 40.65 52.40
CA HIS A 839 -7.25 41.79 51.62
C HIS A 839 -6.23 42.63 52.39
N GLU A 840 -6.36 42.72 53.72
CA GLU A 840 -5.49 43.49 54.60
C GLU A 840 -4.17 42.76 54.86
N GLU A 841 -4.23 41.48 55.25
CA GLU A 841 -3.04 40.61 55.32
C GLU A 841 -2.26 40.58 54.00
N ARG A 842 -2.96 40.57 52.86
CA ARG A 842 -2.33 40.62 51.54
C ARG A 842 -1.61 41.94 51.27
N GLN A 843 -2.12 43.08 51.75
CA GLN A 843 -1.42 44.36 51.62
C GLN A 843 -0.18 44.40 52.53
N LEU A 844 -0.32 43.95 53.79
CA LEU A 844 0.79 43.86 54.74
C LEU A 844 1.90 42.91 54.25
N LEU A 845 1.53 41.82 53.55
CA LEU A 845 2.48 40.90 52.91
C LEU A 845 3.26 41.58 51.77
N ASP A 846 2.63 42.44 50.97
CA ASP A 846 3.31 43.19 49.90
C ASP A 846 4.41 44.09 50.48
N GLU A 847 4.06 44.84 51.52
CA GLU A 847 4.97 45.75 52.23
C GLU A 847 6.10 44.99 52.95
N ALA A 848 5.79 43.86 53.60
CA ALA A 848 6.79 42.98 54.22
C ALA A 848 7.77 42.40 53.18
N LEU A 849 7.28 41.94 52.03
CA LEU A 849 8.12 41.46 50.94
C LEU A 849 9.03 42.57 50.39
N ILE A 850 8.50 43.78 50.14
CA ILE A 850 9.30 44.93 49.70
C ILE A 850 10.42 45.25 50.72
N LYS A 851 10.10 45.28 52.02
CA LYS A 851 11.10 45.47 53.10
C LYS A 851 12.17 44.37 53.07
N THR A 852 11.78 43.11 52.88
CA THR A 852 12.69 41.96 52.83
C THR A 852 13.76 42.12 51.75
N TYR A 853 13.36 42.48 50.53
CA TYR A 853 14.31 42.71 49.43
C TYR A 853 15.14 43.99 49.67
N ALA A 854 14.55 45.05 50.24
CA ALA A 854 15.24 46.28 50.55
C ALA A 854 16.38 46.10 51.57
N GLU A 855 16.24 45.20 52.55
CA GLU A 855 17.29 44.86 53.52
C GLU A 855 18.47 44.11 52.89
N LYS A 856 18.25 43.35 51.80
CA LYS A 856 19.31 42.82 50.93
C LYS A 856 19.84 43.86 49.92
N GLY A 857 19.37 45.10 49.99
CA GLY A 857 19.74 46.19 49.09
C GLY A 857 19.20 46.04 47.66
N ILE A 858 18.10 45.29 47.49
CA ILE A 858 17.39 45.10 46.22
C ILE A 858 16.14 45.99 46.21
N THR A 859 15.86 46.64 45.08
CA THR A 859 14.77 47.62 44.94
C THR A 859 14.02 47.40 43.62
N HIS A 860 12.99 48.20 43.35
CA HIS A 860 12.28 48.14 42.07
C HIS A 860 13.16 48.44 40.85
N LYS A 861 14.32 49.09 41.02
CA LYS A 861 15.29 49.37 39.97
C LYS A 861 16.15 48.14 39.66
N ASN A 862 16.14 47.68 38.41
CA ASN A 862 16.80 46.44 38.01
C ASN A 862 18.33 46.48 38.19
N GLU A 863 18.96 47.66 38.12
CA GLU A 863 20.40 47.84 38.38
C GLU A 863 20.77 47.46 39.83
N SER A 864 19.82 47.53 40.77
CA SER A 864 20.05 47.20 42.19
C SER A 864 20.18 45.70 42.45
N LEU A 865 19.91 44.83 41.48
CA LEU A 865 20.11 43.37 41.59
C LEU A 865 21.59 42.98 41.51
N ILE A 866 22.41 43.76 40.82
CA ILE A 866 23.81 43.44 40.50
C ILE A 866 24.68 43.55 41.76
N ASP A 867 25.59 42.59 41.97
CA ASP A 867 26.61 42.66 43.02
C ASP A 867 27.73 43.65 42.60
N PRO A 868 27.95 44.77 43.33
CA PRO A 868 28.99 45.73 42.98
C PRO A 868 30.42 45.19 43.05
N ALA A 869 30.67 44.10 43.79
CA ALA A 869 31.96 43.43 43.84
C ALA A 869 32.13 42.39 42.72
N HIS A 870 31.04 41.88 42.17
CA HIS A 870 31.00 40.84 41.13
C HIS A 870 29.90 41.13 40.09
N PRO A 871 30.12 42.06 39.14
CA PRO A 871 29.08 42.51 38.21
C PRO A 871 28.50 41.44 37.27
N ASP A 872 29.15 40.27 37.20
CA ASP A 872 28.70 39.08 36.49
C ASP A 872 27.48 38.40 37.16
N ARG A 873 27.31 38.54 38.48
CA ARG A 873 26.24 37.92 39.27
C ARG A 873 25.28 38.92 39.91
N TYR A 874 24.18 38.41 40.45
CA TYR A 874 23.30 39.17 41.35
C TYR A 874 23.75 39.02 42.81
N LYS A 875 23.27 39.93 43.66
CA LYS A 875 23.41 39.89 45.12
C LYS A 875 22.78 38.60 45.71
N PRO A 876 23.18 38.20 46.93
CA PRO A 876 22.46 37.19 47.71
C PRO A 876 20.97 37.55 47.80
N MET A 877 20.12 36.61 47.41
CA MET A 877 18.66 36.76 47.47
C MET A 877 18.18 36.45 48.90
N PRO A 878 17.06 37.03 49.35
CA PRO A 878 16.47 36.64 50.62
C PRO A 878 15.99 35.18 50.59
N ILE A 879 15.79 34.60 51.77
CA ILE A 879 15.14 33.30 52.00
C ILE A 879 13.81 33.50 52.75
N LEU A 880 13.12 32.42 53.13
CA LEU A 880 11.82 32.51 53.80
C LEU A 880 11.94 33.03 55.24
N GLU A 881 13.09 32.83 55.89
CA GLU A 881 13.43 33.35 57.22
C GLU A 881 13.46 34.87 57.27
N ASP A 882 14.06 35.53 56.26
CA ASP A 882 14.09 36.98 56.16
C ASP A 882 12.67 37.60 56.11
N VAL A 883 11.73 36.93 55.42
CA VAL A 883 10.32 37.35 55.37
C VAL A 883 9.63 37.06 56.70
N TYR A 884 9.92 35.92 57.32
CA TYR A 884 9.35 35.51 58.61
C TYR A 884 9.71 36.49 59.74
N ASP A 885 10.97 36.90 59.84
CA ASP A 885 11.44 37.84 60.86
C ASP A 885 10.73 39.20 60.72
N ILE A 886 10.56 39.70 59.50
CA ILE A 886 9.80 40.93 59.22
C ILE A 886 8.32 40.76 59.56
N LEU A 887 7.69 39.64 59.20
CA LEU A 887 6.29 39.36 59.55
C LEU A 887 6.09 39.14 61.07
N MET A 888 7.15 38.94 61.86
CA MET A 888 7.10 38.87 63.32
C MET A 888 7.19 40.26 64.00
N GLU A 889 7.59 41.33 63.30
CA GLU A 889 7.71 42.68 63.86
C GLU A 889 6.36 43.28 64.29
N SER A 890 5.30 43.12 63.48
CA SER A 890 3.95 43.63 63.77
C SER A 890 3.02 42.56 64.32
N ASP A 891 2.09 42.95 65.21
CA ASP A 891 1.04 42.03 65.70
C ASP A 891 0.08 41.59 64.59
N ASP A 892 -0.22 42.47 63.63
CA ASP A 892 -1.16 42.20 62.54
C ASP A 892 -0.63 41.14 61.54
N THR A 893 0.70 40.99 61.43
CA THR A 893 1.34 40.04 60.52
C THR A 893 1.69 38.69 61.15
N LYS A 894 1.66 38.56 62.49
CA LYS A 894 2.07 37.34 63.21
C LYS A 894 1.29 36.09 62.81
N ARG A 895 0.03 36.22 62.38
CA ARG A 895 -0.75 35.09 61.83
C ARG A 895 -0.06 34.47 60.62
N MET A 896 0.39 35.29 59.67
CA MET A 896 1.11 34.83 58.48
C MET A 896 2.48 34.25 58.85
N ALA A 897 3.21 34.92 59.76
CA ALA A 897 4.49 34.41 60.26
C ALA A 897 4.36 33.02 60.91
N HIS A 898 3.35 32.79 61.75
CA HIS A 898 3.12 31.50 62.40
C HIS A 898 2.78 30.36 61.42
N ILE A 899 2.14 30.66 60.29
CA ILE A 899 1.91 29.66 59.22
C ILE A 899 3.22 29.43 58.43
N LEU A 900 3.92 30.50 58.06
CA LEU A 900 5.21 30.45 57.35
C LEU A 900 6.29 29.68 58.14
N ASN A 901 6.27 29.76 59.48
CA ASN A 901 7.20 29.05 60.36
C ASN A 901 7.33 27.55 60.05
N ARG A 902 6.28 26.90 59.53
CA ARG A 902 6.32 25.49 59.07
C ARG A 902 7.42 25.23 58.02
N LEU A 903 7.69 26.23 57.17
CA LEU A 903 8.71 26.22 56.10
C LEU A 903 10.06 26.79 56.54
N VAL A 904 10.15 27.42 57.72
CA VAL A 904 11.35 28.13 58.21
C VAL A 904 12.06 27.32 59.31
N HIS A 905 11.47 27.22 60.51
CA HIS A 905 12.03 26.40 61.60
C HIS A 905 11.28 25.07 61.81
N GLY A 906 10.15 24.88 61.11
CA GLY A 906 9.27 23.73 61.25
C GLY A 906 9.67 22.49 60.45
N SER A 907 8.69 21.59 60.27
CA SER A 907 8.87 20.27 59.66
C SER A 907 9.15 20.27 58.15
N ALA A 908 9.17 21.44 57.50
CA ALA A 908 9.51 21.62 56.08
C ALA A 908 10.55 22.74 55.87
N SER A 909 11.46 22.89 56.83
CA SER A 909 12.59 23.85 56.82
C SER A 909 13.56 23.69 55.63
N SER A 910 13.51 22.58 54.88
CA SER A 910 14.30 22.41 53.64
C SER A 910 14.00 23.45 52.56
N PHE A 911 12.82 24.09 52.58
CA PHE A 911 12.43 25.19 51.69
C PHE A 911 13.11 26.53 52.03
N ASN A 912 13.71 26.67 53.21
CA ASN A 912 14.37 27.88 53.68
C ASN A 912 15.89 27.83 53.48
N GLN A 913 16.32 27.81 52.21
CA GLN A 913 17.74 27.77 51.82
C GLN A 913 17.95 28.55 50.52
N GLU A 914 19.20 28.92 50.21
CA GLU A 914 19.58 29.37 48.87
C GLU A 914 19.44 28.22 47.85
N THR A 915 19.25 28.57 46.56
CA THR A 915 19.19 27.58 45.47
C THR A 915 20.54 26.87 45.32
N ASN A 916 20.54 25.54 45.47
CA ASN A 916 21.78 24.76 45.65
C ASN A 916 21.92 23.55 44.68
N VAL A 917 21.27 23.64 43.51
CA VAL A 917 21.14 22.59 42.49
C VAL A 917 21.46 23.12 41.08
N ASP A 918 21.84 22.23 40.15
CA ASP A 918 22.14 22.63 38.77
C ASP A 918 20.85 22.91 37.96
N LEU A 919 20.60 24.19 37.70
CA LEU A 919 19.50 24.67 36.87
C LEU A 919 19.86 24.79 35.37
N THR A 920 21.12 24.55 35.01
CA THR A 920 21.61 24.73 33.63
C THR A 920 21.39 23.50 32.76
N ASN A 921 21.26 22.31 33.36
CA ASN A 921 21.14 21.02 32.68
C ASN A 921 20.03 20.98 31.62
N LYS A 922 20.24 20.18 30.56
CA LYS A 922 19.29 19.98 29.46
C LYS A 922 18.26 18.87 29.70
N TYR A 923 18.40 18.09 30.78
CA TYR A 923 17.40 17.12 31.22
C TYR A 923 17.29 17.17 32.75
N THR A 924 16.27 17.84 33.26
CA THR A 924 16.07 18.01 34.72
C THR A 924 14.81 17.27 35.16
N VAL A 925 14.97 16.37 36.13
CA VAL A 925 13.84 15.71 36.82
C VAL A 925 13.61 16.41 38.16
N LEU A 926 12.37 16.80 38.40
CA LEU A 926 11.89 17.51 39.58
C LEU A 926 10.92 16.57 40.31
N ASP A 927 11.46 15.80 41.25
CA ASP A 927 10.70 14.86 42.09
C ASP A 927 10.14 15.61 43.30
N ILE A 928 8.82 15.70 43.39
CA ILE A 928 8.09 16.30 44.51
C ILE A 928 7.22 15.27 45.24
N SER A 929 7.42 13.97 44.98
CA SER A 929 6.50 12.90 45.36
C SER A 929 6.53 12.47 46.84
N GLU A 930 7.38 13.11 47.64
CA GLU A 930 7.34 13.05 49.11
C GLU A 930 6.53 14.20 49.74
N LEU A 931 6.08 15.18 48.96
CA LEU A 931 5.21 16.27 49.42
C LEU A 931 3.75 15.83 49.43
N THR A 932 2.99 16.31 50.43
CA THR A 932 1.56 15.98 50.59
C THR A 932 0.75 17.19 51.04
N GLY A 933 -0.54 17.22 50.67
CA GLY A 933 -1.46 18.33 50.99
C GLY A 933 -0.96 19.67 50.44
N ASP A 934 -1.04 20.71 51.25
CA ASP A 934 -0.64 22.08 50.90
C ASP A 934 0.83 22.14 50.43
N LEU A 935 1.72 21.35 51.04
CA LEU A 935 3.13 21.31 50.66
C LEU A 935 3.34 20.81 49.22
N LEU A 936 2.51 19.90 48.72
CA LEU A 936 2.57 19.45 47.33
C LEU A 936 2.20 20.60 46.38
N THR A 937 1.19 21.38 46.75
CA THR A 937 0.74 22.54 45.97
C THR A 937 1.81 23.65 45.93
N VAL A 938 2.42 23.94 47.08
CA VAL A 938 3.48 24.93 47.27
C VAL A 938 4.79 24.52 46.59
N GLY A 939 5.17 23.24 46.70
CA GLY A 939 6.32 22.67 46.00
C GLY A 939 6.13 22.63 44.49
N MET A 940 4.95 22.24 44.00
CA MET A 940 4.61 22.29 42.58
C MET A 940 4.70 23.72 42.04
N PHE A 941 4.18 24.72 42.77
CA PHE A 941 4.32 26.13 42.33
C PHE A 941 5.79 26.56 42.27
N THR A 942 6.62 26.16 43.22
CA THR A 942 8.06 26.47 43.23
C THR A 942 8.78 25.85 42.02
N VAL A 943 8.46 24.58 41.71
CA VAL A 943 8.92 23.87 40.51
C VAL A 943 8.46 24.56 39.23
N LEU A 944 7.19 24.96 39.16
CA LEU A 944 6.61 25.59 37.97
C LEU A 944 7.12 27.02 37.77
N ASP A 945 7.33 27.80 38.83
CA ASP A 945 7.96 29.13 38.78
C ASP A 945 9.34 29.06 38.14
N TYR A 946 10.15 28.09 38.59
CA TYR A 946 11.46 27.79 38.04
C TYR A 946 11.42 27.40 36.56
N VAL A 947 10.65 26.36 36.22
CA VAL A 947 10.59 25.85 34.84
C VAL A 947 9.98 26.89 33.88
N TRP A 948 9.03 27.71 34.34
CA TRP A 948 8.38 28.74 33.53
C TRP A 948 9.24 29.98 33.28
N ASP A 949 10.25 30.25 34.12
CA ASP A 949 11.26 31.27 33.85
C ASP A 949 12.19 30.82 32.72
N ILE A 950 12.81 29.63 32.83
CA ILE A 950 13.65 29.08 31.75
C ILE A 950 12.85 28.84 30.46
N ALA A 951 11.56 28.50 30.56
CA ALA A 951 10.73 28.33 29.38
C ALA A 951 10.66 29.59 28.49
N LYS A 952 10.86 30.78 29.06
CA LYS A 952 10.72 32.08 28.38
C LYS A 952 12.01 32.64 27.79
N GLU A 953 13.17 32.32 28.36
CA GLU A 953 14.50 32.89 28.04
C GLU A 953 14.72 33.07 26.54
N ASN A 954 14.97 31.98 25.81
CA ASN A 954 15.10 32.02 24.36
C ASN A 954 13.86 31.43 23.67
N ARG A 955 12.99 32.26 23.08
CA ARG A 955 11.80 31.79 22.35
C ARG A 955 12.09 31.05 21.03
N THR A 956 13.34 31.03 20.57
CA THR A 956 13.77 30.31 19.34
C THR A 956 14.23 28.88 19.60
N GLU A 957 14.45 28.49 20.86
CA GLU A 957 14.86 27.13 21.24
C GLU A 957 13.67 26.21 21.57
N GLU A 958 13.74 24.97 21.06
CA GLU A 958 12.81 23.87 21.38
C GLU A 958 12.94 23.46 22.86
N LYS A 959 11.81 23.39 23.58
CA LYS A 959 11.74 22.98 24.98
C LYS A 959 10.59 22.00 25.22
N ALA A 960 10.70 21.11 26.20
CA ALA A 960 9.62 20.21 26.59
C ALA A 960 9.45 20.14 28.11
N ILE A 961 8.25 20.47 28.60
CA ILE A 961 7.83 20.30 29.99
C ILE A 961 6.91 19.07 30.08
N PHE A 962 7.38 18.01 30.73
CA PHE A 962 6.61 16.83 31.04
C PHE A 962 6.04 16.92 32.46
N VAL A 963 4.76 16.59 32.63
CA VAL A 963 4.08 16.50 33.93
C VAL A 963 3.43 15.13 34.02
N ASP A 964 3.96 14.23 34.87
CA ASP A 964 3.30 12.95 35.13
C ASP A 964 2.13 13.13 36.11
N GLU A 965 1.17 12.20 36.06
CA GLU A 965 -0.02 12.13 36.93
C GLU A 965 -0.69 13.50 37.24
N VAL A 966 -0.88 14.32 36.20
CA VAL A 966 -1.33 15.73 36.31
C VAL A 966 -2.69 15.92 37.02
N TRP A 967 -3.50 14.86 37.15
CA TRP A 967 -4.72 14.87 37.94
C TRP A 967 -4.47 15.18 39.43
N GLN A 968 -3.27 14.92 39.96
CA GLN A 968 -2.86 15.39 41.31
C GLN A 968 -2.98 16.92 41.47
N LEU A 969 -2.89 17.66 40.37
CA LEU A 969 -2.84 19.13 40.34
C LEU A 969 -4.15 19.78 39.90
N ILE A 970 -5.08 18.99 39.33
CA ILE A 970 -6.36 19.48 38.79
C ILE A 970 -7.58 18.64 39.23
N GLY A 971 -7.37 17.63 40.07
CA GLY A 971 -8.39 16.70 40.55
C GLY A 971 -9.28 17.26 41.67
N ALA A 972 -10.24 16.47 42.13
CA ALA A 972 -11.31 16.89 43.04
C ALA A 972 -10.83 17.55 44.35
N SER A 973 -9.64 17.18 44.84
CA SER A 973 -9.01 17.66 46.07
C SER A 973 -7.96 18.76 45.88
N SER A 974 -7.73 19.22 44.64
CA SER A 974 -6.66 20.17 44.32
C SER A 974 -7.07 21.65 44.41
N ASN A 975 -6.09 22.55 44.60
CA ASN A 975 -6.34 23.99 44.66
C ASN A 975 -6.62 24.56 43.26
N ARG A 976 -7.75 25.28 43.13
CA ARG A 976 -8.21 25.97 41.91
C ARG A 976 -7.13 26.83 41.24
N LEU A 977 -6.27 27.48 42.02
CA LEU A 977 -5.17 28.32 41.53
C LEU A 977 -4.07 27.50 40.84
N ALA A 978 -3.74 26.32 41.37
CA ALA A 978 -2.78 25.41 40.74
C ALA A 978 -3.33 24.85 39.42
N ALA A 979 -4.61 24.48 39.39
CA ALA A 979 -5.28 24.02 38.18
C ALA A 979 -5.35 25.10 37.08
N GLU A 980 -5.53 26.38 37.47
CA GLU A 980 -5.47 27.52 36.55
C GLU A 980 -4.07 27.70 35.95
N PHE A 981 -3.01 27.60 36.76
CA PHE A 981 -1.62 27.73 36.30
C PHE A 981 -1.23 26.61 35.32
N VAL A 982 -1.56 25.35 35.61
CA VAL A 982 -1.29 24.22 34.70
C VAL A 982 -2.02 24.40 33.36
N LEU A 983 -3.26 24.91 33.40
CA LEU A 983 -4.02 25.26 32.20
C LEU A 983 -3.46 26.50 31.46
N GLU A 984 -2.79 27.42 32.15
CA GLU A 984 -2.12 28.57 31.53
C GLU A 984 -0.90 28.14 30.70
N ILE A 985 -0.03 27.29 31.26
CA ILE A 985 1.11 26.69 30.55
C ILE A 985 0.62 26.07 29.23
N ALA A 986 -0.42 25.23 29.30
CA ALA A 986 -0.99 24.56 28.13
C ALA A 986 -1.47 25.52 27.03
N LYS A 987 -1.90 26.75 27.35
CA LYS A 987 -2.33 27.78 26.38
C LYS A 987 -1.17 28.57 25.78
N ILE A 988 -0.20 28.94 26.63
CA ILE A 988 0.81 29.99 26.33
C ILE A 988 2.14 29.40 25.84
N ILE A 989 2.56 28.23 26.30
CA ILE A 989 3.93 27.68 26.08
C ILE A 989 4.38 27.66 24.61
N ARG A 990 3.44 27.44 23.68
CA ARG A 990 3.65 27.50 22.22
C ARG A 990 4.22 28.82 21.70
N GLY A 991 4.07 29.92 22.45
CA GLY A 991 4.64 31.23 22.11
C GLY A 991 6.13 31.38 22.47
N TYR A 992 6.68 30.44 23.24
CA TYR A 992 8.08 30.42 23.68
C TYR A 992 8.86 29.21 23.14
N GLY A 993 8.44 28.65 22.00
CA GLY A 993 9.08 27.49 21.36
C GLY A 993 8.88 26.15 22.11
N GLY A 994 8.02 26.11 23.14
CA GLY A 994 7.90 24.95 24.02
C GLY A 994 6.71 24.02 23.74
N SER A 995 6.90 22.76 24.10
CA SER A 995 5.89 21.69 24.23
C SER A 995 5.56 21.48 25.70
N ALA A 996 4.27 21.35 26.03
CA ALA A 996 3.83 20.77 27.29
C ALA A 996 3.25 19.37 27.05
N VAL A 997 3.73 18.39 27.83
CA VAL A 997 3.36 16.98 27.75
C VAL A 997 2.74 16.56 29.08
N PHE A 998 1.44 16.28 29.08
CA PHE A 998 0.69 15.95 30.29
C PHE A 998 0.28 14.48 30.28
N ALA A 999 0.68 13.70 31.30
CA ALA A 999 0.22 12.32 31.48
C ALA A 999 -0.75 12.21 32.65
N THR A 1000 -1.83 11.43 32.49
CA THR A 1000 -2.82 11.18 33.55
C THR A 1000 -3.39 9.77 33.48
N GLN A 1001 -3.61 9.13 34.63
CA GLN A 1001 -4.18 7.78 34.72
C GLN A 1001 -5.64 7.70 35.13
N ASP A 1002 -6.16 8.71 35.84
CA ASP A 1002 -7.54 8.73 36.30
C ASP A 1002 -8.29 9.83 35.53
N LEU A 1003 -9.16 9.42 34.60
CA LEU A 1003 -9.97 10.37 33.84
C LEU A 1003 -11.24 10.83 34.59
N ASN A 1004 -11.56 10.25 35.75
CA ASN A 1004 -12.67 10.72 36.58
C ASN A 1004 -12.23 11.96 37.37
N ASP A 1005 -11.14 11.85 38.12
CA ASP A 1005 -10.59 12.98 38.89
C ASP A 1005 -10.09 14.10 37.98
N PHE A 1006 -9.43 13.78 36.85
CA PHE A 1006 -8.99 14.77 35.87
C PHE A 1006 -10.14 15.61 35.25
N PHE A 1007 -11.40 15.15 35.36
CA PHE A 1007 -12.59 15.92 34.96
C PHE A 1007 -13.48 16.35 36.14
N ALA A 1008 -13.07 16.19 37.40
CA ALA A 1008 -13.92 16.50 38.55
C ALA A 1008 -14.09 18.00 38.82
N LEU A 1009 -13.04 18.82 38.68
CA LEU A 1009 -13.08 20.26 39.00
C LEU A 1009 -13.76 21.11 37.91
N ASP A 1010 -14.69 22.00 38.32
CA ASP A 1010 -15.42 22.95 37.45
C ASP A 1010 -16.09 22.27 36.22
N ASP A 1011 -16.82 21.16 36.39
CA ASP A 1011 -17.29 20.31 35.28
C ASP A 1011 -16.17 20.02 34.27
N GLY A 1012 -15.03 19.56 34.78
CA GLY A 1012 -13.83 19.25 33.99
C GLY A 1012 -13.26 20.40 33.17
N LYS A 1013 -13.60 21.67 33.44
CA LYS A 1013 -13.07 22.87 32.76
C LYS A 1013 -11.57 22.77 32.49
N TYR A 1014 -10.81 22.38 33.52
CA TYR A 1014 -9.35 22.31 33.48
C TYR A 1014 -8.86 21.15 32.61
N GLY A 1015 -9.32 19.91 32.86
CA GLY A 1015 -8.93 18.73 32.08
C GLY A 1015 -9.37 18.79 30.61
N LYS A 1016 -10.63 19.19 30.35
CA LYS A 1016 -11.16 19.46 29.00
C LYS A 1016 -10.32 20.55 28.32
N GLY A 1017 -9.94 21.60 29.07
CA GLY A 1017 -9.08 22.68 28.60
C GLY A 1017 -7.67 22.22 28.19
N ILE A 1018 -7.00 21.41 29.01
CA ILE A 1018 -5.66 20.87 28.74
C ILE A 1018 -5.69 19.96 27.50
N ILE A 1019 -6.62 19.00 27.43
CA ILE A 1019 -6.76 18.11 26.27
C ILE A 1019 -7.06 18.90 24.99
N ASN A 1020 -7.88 19.96 25.05
CA ASN A 1020 -8.17 20.79 23.88
C ASN A 1020 -6.96 21.61 23.40
N ASN A 1021 -6.06 22.03 24.30
CA ASN A 1021 -4.83 22.73 23.94
C ASN A 1021 -3.70 21.79 23.47
N CYS A 1022 -3.71 20.51 23.85
CA CYS A 1022 -2.77 19.51 23.32
C CYS A 1022 -3.15 19.12 21.88
N LYS A 1023 -2.34 19.44 20.85
CA LYS A 1023 -2.73 19.09 19.48
C LYS A 1023 -2.60 17.60 19.18
N THR A 1024 -1.63 16.94 19.80
CA THR A 1024 -1.45 15.47 19.73
C THR A 1024 -1.97 14.83 21.02
N LYS A 1025 -2.69 13.71 20.90
CA LYS A 1025 -3.07 12.83 22.02
C LYS A 1025 -2.51 11.44 21.79
N LEU A 1026 -1.96 10.82 22.83
CA LEU A 1026 -1.58 9.43 22.88
C LEU A 1026 -2.55 8.73 23.83
N VAL A 1027 -3.48 7.94 23.29
CA VAL A 1027 -4.45 7.18 24.08
C VAL A 1027 -3.97 5.73 24.15
N LEU A 1028 -3.40 5.32 25.27
CA LEU A 1028 -3.01 3.93 25.53
C LEU A 1028 -4.26 3.10 25.87
N ASN A 1029 -4.09 1.94 26.50
CA ASN A 1029 -5.24 1.19 27.00
C ASN A 1029 -6.01 2.00 28.05
N LEU A 1030 -7.34 1.98 27.98
CA LEU A 1030 -8.29 2.60 28.92
C LEU A 1030 -9.35 1.58 29.34
N GLU A 1031 -10.01 1.83 30.46
CA GLU A 1031 -11.20 1.05 30.85
C GLU A 1031 -12.44 1.52 30.08
N ASP A 1032 -13.48 0.67 29.98
CA ASP A 1032 -14.66 0.94 29.13
C ASP A 1032 -15.36 2.28 29.48
N GLU A 1033 -15.49 2.62 30.77
CA GLU A 1033 -16.08 3.91 31.17
C GLU A 1033 -15.23 5.12 30.75
N GLU A 1034 -13.91 5.03 30.93
CA GLU A 1034 -12.97 6.06 30.54
C GLU A 1034 -12.97 6.26 29.01
N ALA A 1035 -12.98 5.16 28.26
CA ALA A 1035 -13.02 5.15 26.82
C ALA A 1035 -14.28 5.84 26.27
N GLN A 1036 -15.45 5.64 26.90
CA GLN A 1036 -16.69 6.35 26.51
C GLN A 1036 -16.67 7.86 26.85
N ARG A 1037 -15.92 8.30 27.88
CA ARG A 1037 -15.70 9.74 28.16
C ARG A 1037 -14.77 10.35 27.10
N VAL A 1038 -13.65 9.68 26.82
CA VAL A 1038 -12.66 10.13 25.80
C VAL A 1038 -13.26 10.15 24.40
N LYS A 1039 -14.12 9.20 24.06
CA LYS A 1039 -14.89 9.13 22.79
C LYS A 1039 -15.57 10.45 22.44
N GLN A 1040 -16.22 11.11 23.40
CA GLN A 1040 -16.94 12.36 23.15
C GLN A 1040 -15.97 13.52 22.89
N ILE A 1041 -14.86 13.58 23.63
CA ILE A 1041 -13.87 14.67 23.60
C ILE A 1041 -12.97 14.57 22.35
N LEU A 1042 -12.61 13.36 21.92
CA LEU A 1042 -11.76 13.12 20.74
C LEU A 1042 -12.55 12.73 19.48
N HIS A 1043 -13.88 12.64 19.58
CA HIS A 1043 -14.80 12.23 18.50
C HIS A 1043 -14.47 10.86 17.89
N LEU A 1044 -14.15 9.87 18.73
CA LEU A 1044 -13.77 8.52 18.30
C LEU A 1044 -14.97 7.72 17.78
N SER A 1045 -14.73 6.87 16.79
CA SER A 1045 -15.68 5.85 16.32
C SER A 1045 -15.77 4.66 17.28
N GLU A 1046 -16.85 3.87 17.20
CA GLU A 1046 -17.02 2.64 18.00
C GLU A 1046 -15.86 1.64 17.82
N THR A 1047 -15.27 1.58 16.63
CA THR A 1047 -14.13 0.71 16.34
C THR A 1047 -12.84 1.20 17.02
N GLU A 1048 -12.65 2.51 17.11
CA GLU A 1048 -11.50 3.09 17.83
C GLU A 1048 -11.68 2.97 19.34
N VAL A 1049 -12.91 3.09 19.85
CA VAL A 1049 -13.26 2.82 21.25
C VAL A 1049 -12.99 1.36 21.61
N MET A 1050 -13.43 0.41 20.78
CA MET A 1050 -13.13 -1.02 20.96
C MET A 1050 -11.62 -1.30 20.91
N ASN A 1051 -10.85 -0.57 20.09
CA ASN A 1051 -9.40 -0.71 20.04
C ASN A 1051 -8.73 -0.23 21.35
N ILE A 1052 -9.09 0.96 21.87
CA ILE A 1052 -8.47 1.53 23.08
C ILE A 1052 -8.78 0.76 24.37
N THR A 1053 -9.82 -0.09 24.41
CA THR A 1053 -10.11 -0.96 25.57
C THR A 1053 -9.50 -2.37 25.44
N HIS A 1054 -8.87 -2.68 24.31
CA HIS A 1054 -8.25 -3.97 23.99
C HIS A 1054 -6.76 -3.84 23.63
N PHE A 1055 -6.10 -2.76 24.02
CA PHE A 1055 -4.68 -2.54 23.76
C PHE A 1055 -3.78 -3.26 24.76
N GLN A 1056 -2.95 -4.17 24.25
CA GLN A 1056 -1.80 -4.69 24.99
C GLN A 1056 -0.83 -3.55 25.32
N ARG A 1057 -0.23 -3.58 26.52
CA ARG A 1057 0.79 -2.62 27.00
C ARG A 1057 1.82 -2.31 25.90
N GLY A 1058 2.07 -1.02 25.65
CA GLY A 1058 2.92 -0.55 24.55
C GLY A 1058 2.19 -0.33 23.21
N ASN A 1059 0.89 -0.61 23.11
CA ASN A 1059 0.04 -0.13 22.01
C ASN A 1059 -0.70 1.15 22.43
N GLY A 1060 -1.00 2.02 21.47
CA GLY A 1060 -1.87 3.18 21.66
C GLY A 1060 -2.47 3.72 20.37
N LEU A 1061 -3.38 4.68 20.52
CA LEU A 1061 -4.01 5.45 19.46
C LEU A 1061 -3.44 6.87 19.49
N ILE A 1062 -2.72 7.26 18.44
CA ILE A 1062 -2.19 8.61 18.28
C ILE A 1062 -3.23 9.43 17.52
N SER A 1063 -3.90 10.34 18.22
CA SER A 1063 -4.82 11.30 17.61
C SER A 1063 -4.10 12.63 17.38
N THR A 1064 -3.85 12.98 16.11
CA THR A 1064 -3.29 14.29 15.75
C THR A 1064 -3.94 14.84 14.48
N ASN A 1065 -4.10 16.16 14.40
CA ASN A 1065 -4.89 16.83 13.36
C ASN A 1065 -6.33 16.29 13.16
N ASN A 1066 -6.90 15.64 14.19
CA ASN A 1066 -8.20 14.96 14.23
C ASN A 1066 -8.21 13.59 13.52
N ASN A 1067 -7.04 12.95 13.41
CA ASN A 1067 -6.85 11.68 12.72
C ASN A 1067 -6.07 10.71 13.60
N ASN A 1068 -6.43 9.44 13.52
CA ASN A 1068 -6.06 8.45 14.53
C ASN A 1068 -5.17 7.36 13.90
N ILE A 1069 -4.00 7.07 14.50
CA ILE A 1069 -3.11 5.97 14.12
C ILE A 1069 -3.07 4.96 15.27
N THR A 1070 -3.29 3.68 15.01
CA THR A 1070 -2.92 2.64 15.98
C THR A 1070 -1.42 2.37 15.88
N VAL A 1071 -0.67 2.60 16.95
CA VAL A 1071 0.79 2.52 16.99
C VAL A 1071 1.22 1.52 18.06
N GLU A 1072 2.18 0.67 17.71
CA GLU A 1072 3.01 -0.05 18.68
C GLU A 1072 4.23 0.83 18.98
N PHE A 1073 4.38 1.30 20.21
CA PHE A 1073 5.52 2.12 20.63
C PHE A 1073 6.77 1.24 20.73
N LYS A 1074 7.81 1.59 19.96
CA LYS A 1074 9.02 0.78 19.80
C LYS A 1074 10.20 1.48 20.50
N ALA A 1075 10.85 0.77 21.41
CA ALA A 1075 12.07 1.19 22.12
C ALA A 1075 13.22 0.21 21.86
N SER A 1076 14.45 0.72 21.89
CA SER A 1076 15.67 -0.08 21.80
C SER A 1076 15.92 -0.87 23.09
N ALA A 1077 16.92 -1.76 23.09
CA ALA A 1077 17.32 -2.49 24.28
C ALA A 1077 17.85 -1.55 25.37
N LEU A 1078 18.67 -0.56 25.01
CA LEU A 1078 19.21 0.42 25.96
C LEU A 1078 18.12 1.35 26.49
N GLU A 1079 17.29 1.93 25.62
CA GLU A 1079 16.14 2.76 26.03
C GLU A 1079 15.23 2.00 27.01
N LYS A 1080 14.92 0.73 26.71
CA LYS A 1080 14.09 -0.11 27.58
C LYS A 1080 14.78 -0.39 28.92
N GLU A 1081 16.09 -0.66 28.93
CA GLU A 1081 16.88 -0.89 30.15
C GLU A 1081 16.98 0.36 31.04
N LEU A 1082 17.01 1.56 30.46
CA LEU A 1082 16.97 2.82 31.18
C LEU A 1082 15.60 3.11 31.80
N ILE A 1083 14.52 2.76 31.10
CA ILE A 1083 13.16 3.24 31.40
C ILE A 1083 12.28 2.20 32.13
N THR A 1084 12.51 0.90 31.95
CA THR A 1084 11.55 -0.11 32.41
C THR A 1084 11.34 -0.16 33.93
N THR A 1085 10.08 -0.13 34.33
CA THR A 1085 9.60 -0.32 35.71
C THR A 1085 9.04 -1.73 35.93
N ASP A 1086 9.20 -2.65 34.95
CA ASP A 1086 8.71 -4.01 35.08
C ASP A 1086 9.58 -4.84 36.04
N ARG A 1087 8.94 -5.51 37.02
CA ARG A 1087 9.64 -6.29 38.04
C ARG A 1087 10.48 -7.43 37.47
N GLN A 1088 10.07 -8.08 36.38
CA GLN A 1088 10.85 -9.18 35.79
C GLN A 1088 12.09 -8.63 35.08
N GLU A 1089 11.92 -7.59 34.28
CA GLU A 1089 13.00 -6.94 33.55
C GLU A 1089 14.02 -6.28 34.50
N LEU A 1090 13.57 -5.72 35.62
CA LEU A 1090 14.43 -5.21 36.69
C LEU A 1090 15.28 -6.31 37.34
N LEU A 1091 14.77 -7.54 37.48
CA LEU A 1091 15.55 -8.68 37.97
C LEU A 1091 16.60 -9.12 36.93
N GLU A 1092 16.25 -9.17 35.64
CA GLU A 1092 17.20 -9.47 34.56
C GLU A 1092 18.34 -8.43 34.48
N ILE A 1093 18.04 -7.14 34.68
CA ILE A 1093 19.05 -6.08 34.76
C ILE A 1093 19.95 -6.30 35.98
N LEU A 1094 19.37 -6.58 37.15
CA LEU A 1094 20.12 -6.84 38.39
C LEU A 1094 21.05 -8.07 38.28
N GLU A 1095 20.60 -9.14 37.64
CA GLU A 1095 21.41 -10.33 37.38
C GLU A 1095 22.55 -10.04 36.40
N ARG A 1096 22.29 -9.32 35.30
CA ARG A 1096 23.34 -8.90 34.35
C ARG A 1096 24.36 -7.97 35.01
N HIS A 1097 23.94 -7.08 35.90
CA HIS A 1097 24.85 -6.24 36.70
C HIS A 1097 25.69 -7.06 37.68
N ARG A 1098 25.11 -8.07 38.34
CA ARG A 1098 25.85 -8.98 39.23
C ARG A 1098 26.88 -9.82 38.46
N GLN A 1099 26.54 -10.29 37.27
CA GLN A 1099 27.47 -11.01 36.39
C GLN A 1099 28.63 -10.12 35.93
N LYS A 1100 28.34 -8.88 35.48
CA LYS A 1100 29.36 -7.86 35.13
C LYS A 1100 30.26 -7.42 36.29
N ALA A 1101 29.88 -7.71 37.54
CA ALA A 1101 30.65 -7.37 38.74
C ALA A 1101 31.38 -8.59 39.35
N ALA A 1102 31.24 -9.77 38.75
CA ALA A 1102 31.79 -11.04 39.24
C ALA A 1102 32.79 -11.70 38.26
N GLY A 1103 33.08 -11.07 37.13
CA GLY A 1103 34.07 -11.47 36.12
C GLY A 1103 34.74 -10.25 35.49
#